data_AF-A0A931IZU8-F1
#
_entry.id   AF-A0A931IZU8-F1
#
_cell.length_a   1.000
_cell.length_b   1.000
_cell.length_c   1.000
_cell.angle_alpha   90.00
_cell.angle_beta   90.00
_cell.angle_gamma   90.00
#
_symmetry.space_group_name_H-M   'P 1'
#
loop_
_entity.id
_entity.type
_entity.pdbx_description
1 polymer ?
#
loop_
_entity_poly.entity_id
_entity_poly.type
_entity_poly.pdbx_seq_one_letter_code
_entity_poly.pdbx_strand_id
1 'polypeptide(L)'
;MAAVNHLHSPCLVLAGAGSGKTRVITHKIVRLLNAGLRPDQIAAITFTNKAAQEMRERAKELVGSKAAGKLVISTFHALGVRFLREEGPRLGLKPQFSILDSDDVVNLIRDCASTTDAKLPKIWQWQISLWKNEGLDASGALAVAESESERQAAVIFQAYSERLAAFQAVDFDDLIGLPLKLLRTDPEVAQRWQQRFRHVLIDEVQDTNAVQYALLKALVGAQGLFTAVGDDDQSIYGWRGATLENLKSLQTDYPSLQVIALEQNYRSTGAILRAANHVIQANPKLFEKKLWSDLGEGEAVALLQCDDEQHEAERAVARLIAKKNADGANGKWSDCAILYRANHQAKVFEQALRRAQVPYKVSGGQSFFERAEIKDLCAWLRLLVNPDDDPAFLRAVATPKRGIGHQTLAALGQFAGARKISLFEALFCESLDTVMSPRQLHGLHEFGRYVNDLAERARAASGGAAARTLSLAWLEEIGYESHLMDGEDSEKAAANRWSNVLDFVDWMARRCGGEGSEREEQTLLDVAQTLNVILSLMERGEEQDQVVLSTLHASKGLEWPHVVLASVLEGLLPFHSDDDPITPERLAEERRLMYVGITRARRSLAVSLPRRRKKGREMVITRPSRFVEEMRLDEGGAKRDPRAEFLALKARMAAEVAAREAKAPVQPKETL
;
A
#
# COMPACT_ATOMS: atom_id res chain seq x y z
N MET A 1 11.38 25.96 12.15
CA MET A 1 11.65 27.13 11.25
C MET A 1 13.02 27.05 10.56
N ALA A 2 14.09 26.63 11.24
CA ALA A 2 15.43 26.47 10.62
C ALA A 2 15.39 25.67 9.31
N ALA A 3 14.80 24.47 9.32
CA ALA A 3 14.65 23.63 8.12
C ALA A 3 13.87 24.32 6.98
N VAL A 4 12.80 25.05 7.30
CA VAL A 4 11.99 25.77 6.30
C VAL A 4 12.81 26.86 5.62
N ASN A 5 13.61 27.61 6.39
CA ASN A 5 14.39 28.74 5.89
C ASN A 5 15.70 28.36 5.18
N HIS A 6 16.13 27.10 5.25
CA HIS A 6 17.42 26.66 4.69
C HIS A 6 17.35 26.34 3.18
N LEU A 7 17.67 27.26 2.27
CA LEU A 7 17.38 27.10 0.83
C LEU A 7 18.59 26.79 -0.07
N HIS A 8 19.81 26.89 0.44
CA HIS A 8 21.01 27.07 -0.40
C HIS A 8 21.91 25.85 -0.52
N SER A 9 21.68 24.81 0.27
CA SER A 9 22.43 23.56 0.25
C SER A 9 21.53 22.36 0.53
N PRO A 10 21.99 21.14 0.23
CA PRO A 10 21.32 19.92 0.66
C PRO A 10 20.95 19.97 2.15
N CYS A 11 19.75 19.52 2.49
CA CYS A 11 19.28 19.50 3.87
C CYS A 11 18.65 18.15 4.21
N LEU A 12 19.07 17.55 5.32
CA LEU A 12 18.41 16.41 5.95
C LEU A 12 17.71 16.88 7.22
N VAL A 13 16.39 16.77 7.25
CA VAL A 13 15.57 17.05 8.43
C VAL A 13 15.30 15.74 9.13
N LEU A 14 15.99 15.51 10.25
CA LEU A 14 15.80 14.34 11.09
C LEU A 14 14.61 14.56 12.00
N ALA A 15 13.50 13.92 11.65
CA ALA A 15 12.22 14.26 12.19
C ALA A 15 11.55 13.01 12.77
N GLY A 16 11.67 12.86 14.09
CA GLY A 16 11.08 11.73 14.82
C GLY A 16 9.57 11.62 14.64
N ALA A 17 8.99 10.51 15.09
CA ALA A 17 7.54 10.33 15.00
C ALA A 17 6.80 11.52 15.64
N GLY A 18 5.77 12.04 14.98
CA GLY A 18 4.96 13.16 15.50
C GLY A 18 5.64 14.53 15.55
N SER A 19 6.85 14.71 14.99
CA SER A 19 7.59 15.99 15.03
C SER A 19 7.19 17.03 13.96
N GLY A 20 6.21 16.70 13.11
CA GLY A 20 5.70 17.62 12.09
C GLY A 20 6.41 17.55 10.72
N LYS A 21 6.92 16.37 10.31
CA LYS A 21 7.51 16.09 8.99
C LYS A 21 6.80 16.76 7.82
N THR A 22 5.52 16.41 7.62
CA THR A 22 4.70 16.94 6.53
C THR A 22 4.53 18.45 6.61
N ARG A 23 4.44 19.03 7.82
CA ARG A 23 4.33 20.47 8.02
C ARG A 23 5.62 21.19 7.58
N VAL A 24 6.79 20.61 7.84
CA VAL A 24 8.05 21.17 7.36
C VAL A 24 8.07 21.20 5.84
N ILE A 25 7.68 20.12 5.17
CA ILE A 25 7.63 20.05 3.70
C ILE A 25 6.66 21.07 3.12
N THR A 26 5.42 21.15 3.62
CA THR A 26 4.42 22.08 3.06
C THR A 26 4.80 23.53 3.26
N HIS A 27 5.33 23.90 4.43
CA HIS A 27 5.86 25.25 4.65
C HIS A 27 7.14 25.53 3.85
N LYS A 28 7.95 24.50 3.57
CA LYS A 28 9.13 24.62 2.70
C LYS A 28 8.73 25.00 1.27
N ILE A 29 7.68 24.39 0.73
CA ILE A 29 7.11 24.74 -0.58
C ILE A 29 6.75 26.24 -0.61
N VAL A 30 6.01 26.72 0.39
CA VAL A 30 5.66 28.15 0.50
C VAL A 30 6.91 29.03 0.49
N ARG A 31 7.93 28.64 1.27
CA ARG A 31 9.18 29.41 1.37
C ARG A 31 9.96 29.45 0.05
N LEU A 32 10.00 28.36 -0.71
CA LEU A 32 10.65 28.26 -2.02
C LEU A 32 9.95 29.13 -3.06
N LEU A 33 8.61 29.13 -3.07
CA LEU A 33 7.83 30.03 -3.94
C LEU A 33 8.09 31.50 -3.60
N ASN A 34 8.12 31.85 -2.31
CA ASN A 34 8.46 33.20 -1.86
C ASN A 34 9.91 33.60 -2.19
N ALA A 35 10.81 32.63 -2.38
CA ALA A 35 12.18 32.85 -2.83
C ALA A 35 12.29 33.00 -4.36
N GLY A 36 11.17 32.93 -5.10
CA GLY A 36 11.11 33.17 -6.54
C GLY A 36 11.12 31.91 -7.41
N LEU A 37 11.08 30.71 -6.83
CA LEU A 37 10.93 29.49 -7.63
C LEU A 37 9.52 29.41 -8.21
N ARG A 38 9.40 28.93 -9.45
CA ARG A 38 8.09 28.61 -10.03
C ARG A 38 7.59 27.27 -9.49
N PRO A 39 6.27 27.06 -9.36
CA PRO A 39 5.73 25.81 -8.84
C PRO A 39 6.16 24.56 -9.62
N ASP A 40 6.30 24.65 -10.94
CA ASP A 40 6.75 23.55 -11.80
C ASP A 40 8.23 23.18 -11.60
N GLN A 41 8.98 24.01 -10.87
CA GLN A 41 10.38 23.78 -10.52
C GLN A 41 10.57 23.11 -9.16
N ILE A 42 9.48 22.86 -8.43
CA ILE A 42 9.50 22.23 -7.11
C ILE A 42 8.87 20.84 -7.24
N ALA A 43 9.65 19.80 -6.92
CA ALA A 43 9.16 18.44 -6.79
C ALA A 43 9.08 18.04 -5.32
N ALA A 44 7.99 17.41 -4.90
CA ALA A 44 7.83 16.80 -3.59
C ALA A 44 7.48 15.32 -3.77
N ILE A 45 8.42 14.46 -3.38
CA ILE A 45 8.37 13.02 -3.56
C ILE A 45 8.08 12.36 -2.21
N THR A 46 7.10 11.46 -2.17
CA THR A 46 6.70 10.72 -0.95
C THR A 46 6.53 9.22 -1.25
N PHE A 47 6.28 8.41 -0.23
CA PHE A 47 6.21 6.95 -0.37
C PHE A 47 4.83 6.44 -0.83
N THR A 48 3.73 7.09 -0.44
CA THR A 48 2.37 6.61 -0.72
C THR A 48 1.52 7.63 -1.47
N ASN A 49 0.58 7.14 -2.29
CA ASN A 49 -0.38 8.02 -2.99
C ASN A 49 -1.23 8.84 -2.01
N LYS A 50 -1.60 8.25 -0.86
CA LYS A 50 -2.31 8.94 0.21
C LYS A 50 -1.51 10.14 0.75
N ALA A 51 -0.23 9.94 1.08
CA ALA A 51 0.63 11.03 1.55
C ALA A 51 0.83 12.12 0.49
N ALA A 52 0.95 11.74 -0.79
CA ALA A 52 1.01 12.71 -1.90
C ALA A 52 -0.27 13.55 -2.00
N GLN A 53 -1.43 12.92 -1.84
CA GLN A 53 -2.72 13.60 -1.89
C GLN A 53 -2.94 14.53 -0.70
N GLU A 54 -2.68 14.07 0.53
CA GLU A 54 -2.74 14.90 1.73
C GLU A 54 -1.77 16.10 1.64
N MET A 55 -0.55 15.87 1.14
CA MET A 55 0.42 16.95 0.94
C MET A 55 -0.05 17.95 -0.12
N ARG A 56 -0.70 17.49 -1.19
CA ARG A 56 -1.29 18.35 -2.22
C ARG A 56 -2.43 19.20 -1.66
N GLU A 57 -3.30 18.62 -0.85
CA GLU A 57 -4.40 19.34 -0.21
C GLU A 57 -3.89 20.41 0.75
N ARG A 58 -2.93 20.06 1.63
CA ARG A 58 -2.29 21.03 2.53
C ARG A 58 -1.53 22.11 1.79
N ALA A 59 -0.83 21.77 0.70
CA ALA A 59 -0.17 22.77 -0.14
C ALA A 59 -1.19 23.70 -0.79
N LYS A 60 -2.32 23.16 -1.29
CA LYS A 60 -3.41 23.94 -1.90
C LYS A 60 -4.02 24.95 -0.92
N GLU A 61 -4.20 24.58 0.34
CA GLU A 61 -4.65 25.52 1.38
C GLU A 61 -3.68 26.67 1.62
N LEU A 62 -2.36 26.41 1.54
CA LEU A 62 -1.32 27.40 1.82
C LEU A 62 -0.97 28.31 0.63
N VAL A 63 -0.94 27.77 -0.59
CA VAL A 63 -0.45 28.49 -1.80
C VAL A 63 -1.55 28.74 -2.85
N GLY A 64 -2.76 28.23 -2.62
CA GLY A 64 -3.89 28.31 -3.54
C GLY A 64 -3.87 27.25 -4.64
N SER A 65 -5.04 27.01 -5.25
CA SER A 65 -5.26 25.95 -6.24
C SER A 65 -4.40 26.06 -7.50
N LYS A 66 -4.19 27.29 -8.00
CA LYS A 66 -3.41 27.54 -9.23
C LYS A 66 -1.93 27.18 -9.08
N ALA A 67 -1.32 27.54 -7.95
CA ALA A 67 0.08 27.19 -7.68
C ALA A 67 0.19 25.70 -7.36
N ALA A 68 -0.68 25.17 -6.49
CA ALA A 68 -0.65 23.77 -6.10
C ALA A 68 -0.85 22.79 -7.26
N GLY A 69 -1.69 23.14 -8.25
CA GLY A 69 -1.91 22.31 -9.44
C GLY A 69 -0.69 22.20 -10.36
N LYS A 70 0.29 23.10 -10.24
CA LYS A 70 1.54 23.08 -11.01
C LYS A 70 2.71 22.43 -10.27
N LEU A 71 2.61 22.25 -8.96
CA LEU A 71 3.62 21.54 -8.16
C LEU A 71 3.69 20.07 -8.57
N VAL A 72 4.90 19.51 -8.56
CA VAL A 72 5.08 18.07 -8.81
C VAL A 72 5.05 17.33 -7.47
N ILE A 73 3.87 17.00 -6.98
CA ILE A 73 3.69 16.22 -5.74
C ILE A 73 3.31 14.78 -6.10
N SER A 74 4.19 13.81 -5.87
CA SER A 74 3.98 12.43 -6.34
C SER A 74 4.75 11.40 -5.52
N THR A 75 4.51 10.12 -5.80
CA THR A 75 5.44 9.04 -5.40
C THR A 75 6.61 8.93 -6.37
N PHE A 76 7.64 8.15 -6.03
CA PHE A 76 8.72 7.80 -6.96
C PHE A 76 8.18 7.16 -8.23
N HIS A 77 7.27 6.20 -8.11
CA HIS A 77 6.65 5.51 -9.24
C HIS A 77 5.82 6.45 -10.11
N ALA A 78 5.00 7.32 -9.51
CA ALA A 78 4.22 8.29 -10.28
C ALA A 78 5.11 9.32 -11.00
N LEU A 79 6.24 9.71 -10.40
CA LEU A 79 7.26 10.52 -11.08
C LEU A 79 7.90 9.75 -12.24
N GLY A 80 8.19 8.46 -12.02
CA GLY A 80 8.69 7.53 -13.02
C GLY A 80 7.79 7.38 -14.23
N VAL A 81 6.48 7.20 -14.01
CA VAL A 81 5.48 7.19 -15.09
C VAL A 81 5.54 8.51 -15.85
N ARG A 82 5.50 9.65 -15.17
CA ARG A 82 5.57 10.97 -15.82
C ARG A 82 6.85 11.11 -16.66
N PHE A 83 7.99 10.65 -16.13
CA PHE A 83 9.27 10.66 -16.82
C PHE A 83 9.22 9.82 -18.09
N LEU A 84 8.77 8.56 -17.99
CA LEU A 84 8.69 7.64 -19.13
C LEU A 84 7.64 8.05 -20.16
N ARG A 85 6.58 8.77 -19.76
CA ARG A 85 5.61 9.33 -20.72
C ARG A 85 6.24 10.44 -21.59
N GLU A 86 7.21 11.18 -21.05
CA GLU A 86 7.93 12.25 -21.78
C GLU A 86 9.13 11.69 -22.55
N GLU A 87 9.89 10.78 -21.95
CA GLU A 87 11.18 10.31 -22.46
C GLU A 87 11.17 8.89 -23.04
N GLY A 88 10.07 8.16 -22.87
CA GLY A 88 9.89 6.78 -23.32
C GLY A 88 10.29 6.52 -24.78
N PRO A 89 10.04 7.44 -25.74
CA PRO A 89 10.52 7.27 -27.11
C PRO A 89 12.03 7.08 -27.25
N ARG A 90 12.86 7.67 -26.35
CA ARG A 90 14.32 7.45 -26.33
C ARG A 90 14.71 6.03 -25.89
N LEU A 91 13.81 5.35 -25.17
CA LEU A 91 13.94 3.95 -24.76
C LEU A 91 13.25 2.99 -25.72
N GLY A 92 12.71 3.48 -26.84
CA GLY A 92 11.92 2.65 -27.77
C GLY A 92 10.54 2.25 -27.21
N LEU A 93 10.04 2.96 -26.21
CA LEU A 93 8.68 2.78 -25.68
C LEU A 93 7.70 3.69 -26.43
N LYS A 94 6.52 3.17 -26.72
CA LYS A 94 5.40 3.97 -27.21
C LYS A 94 4.87 4.93 -26.12
N PRO A 95 4.28 6.09 -26.48
CA PRO A 95 3.79 7.07 -25.51
C PRO A 95 2.82 6.48 -24.48
N GLN A 96 1.95 5.57 -24.92
CA GLN A 96 0.97 4.87 -24.10
C GLN A 96 1.44 3.45 -23.72
N PHE A 97 2.70 3.27 -23.32
CA PHE A 97 3.20 1.99 -22.78
C PHE A 97 2.34 1.47 -21.60
N SER A 98 2.31 0.14 -21.49
CA SER A 98 1.56 -0.62 -20.48
C SER A 98 2.31 -0.71 -19.16
N ILE A 99 1.60 -0.67 -18.04
CA ILE A 99 2.17 -0.94 -16.71
C ILE A 99 1.54 -2.23 -16.19
N LEU A 100 2.36 -3.25 -15.94
CA LEU A 100 1.91 -4.55 -15.44
C LEU A 100 1.81 -4.55 -13.91
N ASP A 101 0.76 -5.16 -13.39
CA ASP A 101 0.60 -5.38 -11.95
C ASP A 101 1.29 -6.67 -11.47
N SER A 102 1.28 -6.91 -10.15
CA SER A 102 1.94 -8.09 -9.59
C SER A 102 1.43 -9.42 -10.15
N ASP A 103 0.13 -9.53 -10.44
CA ASP A 103 -0.44 -10.78 -10.95
C ASP A 103 -0.08 -10.96 -12.43
N ASP A 104 -0.12 -9.88 -13.21
CA ASP A 104 0.33 -9.85 -14.61
C ASP A 104 1.80 -10.30 -14.71
N VAL A 105 2.65 -9.79 -13.82
CA VAL A 105 4.07 -10.16 -13.74
C VAL A 105 4.25 -11.63 -13.38
N VAL A 106 3.52 -12.14 -12.37
CA VAL A 106 3.58 -13.57 -11.99
C VAL A 106 3.20 -14.47 -13.15
N ASN A 107 2.14 -14.12 -13.88
CA ASN A 107 1.69 -14.87 -15.06
C ASN A 107 2.72 -14.82 -16.17
N LEU A 108 3.29 -13.63 -16.44
CA LEU A 108 4.32 -13.48 -17.47
C LEU A 108 5.59 -14.27 -17.15
N ILE A 109 6.02 -14.26 -15.89
CA ILE A 109 7.17 -15.05 -15.40
C ILE A 109 6.88 -16.55 -15.52
N ARG A 110 5.67 -16.99 -15.14
CA ARG A 110 5.24 -18.39 -15.31
C ARG A 110 5.35 -18.83 -16.76
N ASP A 111 4.89 -18.00 -17.68
CA ASP A 111 4.97 -18.26 -19.12
C ASP A 111 6.41 -18.19 -19.67
N CYS A 112 7.31 -17.43 -19.05
CA CYS A 112 8.73 -17.44 -19.41
C CYS A 112 9.41 -18.73 -18.94
N ALA A 113 9.06 -19.21 -17.74
CA ALA A 113 9.64 -20.41 -17.15
C ALA A 113 9.00 -21.71 -17.65
N SER A 114 7.85 -21.64 -18.33
CA SER A 114 7.09 -22.82 -18.80
C SER A 114 6.80 -23.84 -17.69
N THR A 115 6.54 -23.35 -16.47
CA THR A 115 6.27 -24.20 -15.30
C THR A 115 4.77 -24.34 -15.03
N THR A 116 4.38 -25.50 -14.51
CA THR A 116 3.03 -25.75 -13.98
C THR A 116 2.94 -25.47 -12.47
N ASP A 117 4.06 -25.23 -11.79
CA ASP A 117 4.08 -24.91 -10.37
C ASP A 117 3.53 -23.50 -10.11
N ALA A 118 2.49 -23.39 -9.29
CA ALA A 118 1.84 -22.12 -8.99
C ALA A 118 2.63 -21.22 -8.02
N LYS A 119 3.59 -21.78 -7.27
CA LYS A 119 4.39 -21.08 -6.24
C LYS A 119 5.70 -20.53 -6.79
N LEU A 120 6.40 -21.30 -7.63
CA LEU A 120 7.72 -20.89 -8.17
C LEU A 120 7.71 -19.50 -8.84
N PRO A 121 6.73 -19.13 -9.69
CA PRO A 121 6.70 -17.81 -10.31
C PRO A 121 6.64 -16.64 -9.32
N LYS A 122 6.02 -16.83 -8.15
CA LYS A 122 5.98 -15.81 -7.09
C LYS A 122 7.34 -15.65 -6.41
N ILE A 123 8.07 -16.75 -6.26
CA ILE A 123 9.43 -16.74 -5.70
C ILE A 123 10.38 -16.02 -6.68
N TRP A 124 10.33 -16.37 -7.97
CA TRP A 124 11.14 -15.71 -8.99
C TRP A 124 10.78 -14.24 -9.16
N GLN A 125 9.49 -13.87 -9.14
CA GLN A 125 9.07 -12.47 -9.15
C GLN A 125 9.72 -11.69 -8.01
N TRP A 126 9.68 -12.23 -6.79
CA TRP A 126 10.26 -11.58 -5.63
C TRP A 126 11.77 -11.39 -5.78
N GLN A 127 12.48 -12.42 -6.24
CA GLN A 127 13.93 -12.35 -6.48
C GLN A 127 14.28 -11.33 -7.57
N ILE A 128 13.54 -11.31 -8.68
CA ILE A 128 13.72 -10.34 -9.77
C ILE A 128 13.51 -8.92 -9.27
N SER A 129 12.45 -8.70 -8.48
CA SER A 129 12.17 -7.39 -7.90
C SER A 129 13.28 -6.93 -6.97
N LEU A 130 13.88 -7.82 -6.16
CA LEU A 130 15.04 -7.47 -5.34
C LEU A 130 16.22 -7.00 -6.18
N TRP A 131 16.60 -7.76 -7.22
CA TRP A 131 17.69 -7.36 -8.12
C TRP A 131 17.41 -6.03 -8.83
N LYS A 132 16.18 -5.82 -9.31
CA LYS A 132 15.79 -4.53 -9.89
C LYS A 132 15.90 -3.40 -8.87
N ASN A 133 15.55 -3.63 -7.60
CA ASN A 133 15.65 -2.65 -6.52
C ASN A 133 17.10 -2.36 -6.07
N GLU A 134 18.05 -3.24 -6.42
CA GLU A 134 19.49 -3.02 -6.31
C GLU A 134 20.09 -2.37 -7.57
N GLY A 135 19.32 -2.29 -8.66
CA GLY A 135 19.72 -1.68 -9.92
C GLY A 135 20.44 -2.64 -10.86
N LEU A 136 20.27 -3.95 -10.64
CA LEU A 136 20.80 -5.00 -11.50
C LEU A 136 19.84 -5.29 -12.65
N ASP A 137 20.40 -5.49 -13.83
CA ASP A 137 19.71 -6.15 -14.94
C ASP A 137 19.92 -7.66 -14.90
N ALA A 138 19.36 -8.41 -15.84
CA ALA A 138 19.48 -9.86 -15.86
C ALA A 138 20.93 -10.35 -15.98
N SER A 139 21.82 -9.59 -16.64
CA SER A 139 23.24 -9.92 -16.73
C SER A 139 23.96 -9.70 -15.41
N GLY A 140 23.66 -8.61 -14.71
CA GLY A 140 24.16 -8.33 -13.36
C GLY A 140 23.65 -9.34 -12.35
N ALA A 141 22.37 -9.69 -12.41
CA ALA A 141 21.76 -10.74 -11.58
C ALA A 141 22.44 -12.10 -11.76
N LEU A 142 22.73 -12.49 -13.01
CA LEU A 142 23.44 -13.74 -13.30
C LEU A 142 24.88 -13.73 -12.75
N ALA A 143 25.54 -12.57 -12.77
CA ALA A 143 26.91 -12.43 -12.26
C ALA A 143 27.00 -12.54 -10.74
N VAL A 144 25.96 -12.14 -10.00
CA VAL A 144 25.91 -12.20 -8.53
C VAL A 144 25.20 -13.45 -7.99
N ALA A 145 24.57 -14.25 -8.85
CA ALA A 145 23.84 -15.45 -8.45
C ALA A 145 24.77 -16.53 -7.87
N GLU A 146 24.54 -16.88 -6.60
CA GLU A 146 25.33 -17.87 -5.86
C GLU A 146 24.71 -19.26 -5.95
N SER A 147 23.37 -19.35 -5.88
CA SER A 147 22.64 -20.62 -5.90
C SER A 147 22.13 -21.00 -7.29
N GLU A 148 21.86 -22.29 -7.50
CA GLU A 148 21.24 -22.76 -8.75
C GLU A 148 19.83 -22.16 -8.96
N SER A 149 19.10 -21.95 -7.86
CA SER A 149 17.79 -21.29 -7.89
C SER A 149 17.89 -19.83 -8.36
N GLU A 150 18.89 -19.09 -7.87
CA GLU A 150 19.16 -17.72 -8.33
C GLU A 150 19.62 -17.70 -9.78
N ARG A 151 20.48 -18.62 -10.21
CA ARG A 151 20.89 -18.70 -11.62
C ARG A 151 19.70 -18.95 -12.54
N GLN A 152 18.81 -19.86 -12.15
CA GLN A 152 17.56 -20.10 -12.86
C GLN A 152 16.70 -18.83 -12.92
N ALA A 153 16.54 -18.13 -11.80
CA ALA A 153 15.78 -16.88 -11.74
C ALA A 153 16.40 -15.78 -12.62
N ALA A 154 17.73 -15.68 -12.72
CA ALA A 154 18.42 -14.72 -13.57
C ALA A 154 18.23 -15.02 -15.08
N VAL A 155 18.24 -16.30 -15.47
CA VAL A 155 17.91 -16.70 -16.85
C VAL A 155 16.45 -16.37 -17.18
N ILE A 156 15.52 -16.63 -16.25
CA ILE A 156 14.11 -16.25 -16.41
C ILE A 156 13.97 -14.73 -16.48
N PHE A 157 14.75 -13.98 -15.70
CA PHE A 157 14.76 -12.51 -15.71
C PHE A 157 15.11 -11.95 -17.09
N GLN A 158 16.07 -12.54 -17.80
CA GLN A 158 16.42 -12.15 -19.16
C GLN A 158 15.22 -12.31 -20.10
N ALA A 159 14.63 -13.51 -20.15
CA ALA A 159 13.48 -13.81 -21.01
C ALA A 159 12.26 -12.94 -20.66
N TYR A 160 12.04 -12.67 -19.37
CA TYR A 160 10.99 -11.80 -18.87
C TYR A 160 11.18 -10.35 -19.33
N SER A 161 12.41 -9.82 -19.23
CA SER A 161 12.74 -8.46 -19.65
C SER A 161 12.56 -8.25 -21.16
N GLU A 162 12.97 -9.24 -21.96
CA GLU A 162 12.74 -9.24 -23.41
C GLU A 162 11.25 -9.22 -23.76
N ARG A 163 10.44 -9.96 -23.00
CA ARG A 163 8.99 -10.04 -23.21
C ARG A 163 8.28 -8.74 -22.83
N LEU A 164 8.68 -8.09 -21.74
CA LEU A 164 8.21 -6.75 -21.37
C LEU A 164 8.49 -5.74 -22.50
N ALA A 165 9.73 -5.71 -23.01
CA ALA A 165 10.12 -4.81 -24.09
C ALA A 165 9.31 -5.05 -25.38
N ALA A 166 9.11 -6.32 -25.74
CA ALA A 166 8.30 -6.71 -26.90
C ALA A 166 6.83 -6.29 -26.74
N PHE A 167 6.27 -6.39 -25.54
CA PHE A 167 4.90 -5.97 -25.24
C PHE A 167 4.75 -4.45 -25.08
N GLN A 168 5.84 -3.68 -25.20
CA GLN A 168 5.84 -2.25 -24.91
C GLN A 168 5.27 -1.97 -23.51
N ALA A 169 5.65 -2.83 -22.56
CA ALA A 169 5.19 -2.84 -21.20
C ALA A 169 6.36 -2.65 -20.24
N VAL A 170 6.06 -2.14 -19.06
CA VAL A 170 6.99 -2.02 -17.93
C VAL A 170 6.32 -2.57 -16.69
N ASP A 171 7.09 -3.08 -15.74
CA ASP A 171 6.57 -3.39 -14.41
C ASP A 171 6.78 -2.21 -13.44
N PHE A 172 6.45 -2.42 -12.17
CA PHE A 172 6.53 -1.37 -11.16
C PHE A 172 7.98 -0.96 -10.87
N ASP A 173 8.92 -1.90 -10.87
CA ASP A 173 10.34 -1.61 -10.58
C ASP A 173 11.00 -0.85 -11.76
N ASP A 174 10.58 -1.14 -13.00
CA ASP A 174 11.03 -0.44 -14.21
C ASP A 174 10.65 1.04 -14.22
N LEU A 175 9.58 1.44 -13.52
CA LEU A 175 9.21 2.84 -13.36
C LEU A 175 10.28 3.65 -12.61
N ILE A 176 11.22 3.01 -11.94
CA ILE A 176 12.34 3.67 -11.27
C ILE A 176 13.66 3.35 -11.99
N GLY A 177 13.86 2.08 -12.35
CA GLY A 177 15.07 1.60 -13.02
C GLY A 177 15.30 2.25 -14.39
N LEU A 178 14.28 2.33 -15.24
CA LEU A 178 14.42 2.90 -16.59
C LEU A 178 14.69 4.41 -16.60
N PRO A 179 14.01 5.25 -15.78
CA PRO A 179 14.40 6.65 -15.62
C PRO A 179 15.85 6.82 -15.15
N LEU A 180 16.29 6.03 -14.17
CA LEU A 180 17.67 6.06 -13.70
C LEU A 180 18.65 5.71 -14.81
N LYS A 181 18.37 4.66 -15.58
CA LYS A 181 19.18 4.25 -16.73
C LYS A 181 19.31 5.40 -17.70
N LEU A 182 18.20 6.02 -18.10
CA LEU A 182 18.22 7.11 -19.09
C LEU A 182 18.97 8.34 -18.56
N LEU A 183 18.75 8.76 -17.31
CA LEU A 183 19.47 9.87 -16.69
C LEU A 183 20.99 9.61 -16.59
N ARG A 184 21.44 8.36 -16.54
CA ARG A 184 22.86 8.00 -16.52
C ARG A 184 23.46 7.91 -17.92
N THR A 185 22.70 7.44 -18.91
CA THR A 185 23.21 7.21 -20.27
C THR A 185 23.01 8.40 -21.20
N ASP A 186 22.10 9.32 -20.88
CA ASP A 186 21.73 10.46 -21.73
C ASP A 186 21.90 11.79 -20.97
N PRO A 187 23.06 12.47 -21.16
CA PRO A 187 23.35 13.73 -20.47
C PRO A 187 22.39 14.87 -20.80
N GLU A 188 21.79 14.88 -21.99
CA GLU A 188 20.83 15.91 -22.40
C GLU A 188 19.54 15.81 -21.60
N VAL A 189 19.02 14.58 -21.45
CA VAL A 189 17.86 14.30 -20.60
C VAL A 189 18.18 14.66 -19.15
N ALA A 190 19.33 14.24 -18.64
CA ALA A 190 19.75 14.55 -17.27
C ALA A 190 19.78 16.06 -17.01
N GLN A 191 20.40 16.84 -17.90
CA GLN A 191 20.49 18.29 -17.76
C GLN A 191 19.11 18.95 -17.79
N ARG A 192 18.21 18.53 -18.69
CA ARG A 192 16.85 19.08 -18.79
C ARG A 192 16.05 18.82 -17.51
N TRP A 193 16.12 17.61 -16.96
CA TRP A 193 15.39 17.26 -15.74
C TRP A 193 15.97 17.95 -14.49
N GLN A 194 17.29 18.06 -14.39
CA GLN A 194 17.97 18.82 -13.32
C GLN A 194 17.64 20.33 -13.40
N GLN A 195 17.55 20.91 -14.60
CA GLN A 195 17.16 22.31 -14.76
C GLN A 195 15.68 22.55 -14.46
N ARG A 196 14.83 21.55 -14.75
CA ARG A 196 13.40 21.57 -14.42
C ARG A 196 13.23 21.62 -12.91
N PHE A 197 13.80 20.66 -12.17
CA PHE A 197 13.66 20.58 -10.72
C PHE A 197 14.75 21.35 -10.00
N ARG A 198 14.48 22.63 -9.74
CA ARG A 198 15.39 23.52 -9.02
C ARG A 198 15.45 23.23 -7.52
N HIS A 199 14.43 22.56 -6.97
CA HIS A 199 14.45 22.04 -5.62
C HIS A 199 13.62 20.76 -5.50
N VAL A 200 14.19 19.72 -4.90
CA VAL A 200 13.50 18.44 -4.64
C VAL A 200 13.25 18.27 -3.14
N LEU A 201 12.01 17.98 -2.75
CA LEU A 201 11.62 17.64 -1.39
C LEU A 201 11.36 16.14 -1.35
N ILE A 202 11.95 15.43 -0.39
CA ILE A 202 11.73 13.98 -0.22
C ILE A 202 11.19 13.76 1.18
N ASP A 203 10.06 13.07 1.27
CA ASP A 203 9.51 12.56 2.53
C ASP A 203 9.86 11.08 2.71
N GLU A 204 9.95 10.64 3.97
CA GLU A 204 10.27 9.25 4.35
C GLU A 204 11.55 8.70 3.70
N VAL A 205 12.63 9.49 3.61
CA VAL A 205 13.87 9.10 2.91
C VAL A 205 14.51 7.81 3.44
N GLN A 206 14.24 7.42 4.69
CA GLN A 206 14.72 6.17 5.28
C GLN A 206 14.14 4.91 4.61
N ASP A 207 12.99 5.02 3.94
CA ASP A 207 12.34 3.89 3.27
C ASP A 207 12.78 3.74 1.80
N THR A 208 13.80 4.49 1.38
CA THR A 208 14.29 4.42 0.02
C THR A 208 15.17 3.19 -0.20
N ASN A 209 15.01 2.54 -1.35
CA ASN A 209 15.95 1.51 -1.81
C ASN A 209 17.12 2.12 -2.60
N ALA A 210 18.09 1.29 -3.01
CA ALA A 210 19.30 1.76 -3.67
C ALA A 210 19.02 2.49 -4.99
N VAL A 211 18.07 1.99 -5.79
CA VAL A 211 17.70 2.59 -7.08
C VAL A 211 16.94 3.91 -6.91
N GLN A 212 16.02 4.00 -5.95
CA GLN A 212 15.34 5.26 -5.61
C GLN A 212 16.32 6.33 -5.18
N TYR A 213 17.29 5.97 -4.34
CA TYR A 213 18.35 6.88 -3.93
C TYR A 213 19.23 7.31 -5.11
N ALA A 214 19.63 6.37 -5.96
CA ALA A 214 20.41 6.66 -7.16
C ALA A 214 19.64 7.55 -8.15
N LEU A 215 18.33 7.34 -8.32
CA LEU A 215 17.45 8.19 -9.13
C LEU A 215 17.37 9.60 -8.55
N LEU A 216 17.21 9.74 -7.24
CA LEU A 216 17.25 11.03 -6.57
C LEU A 216 18.56 11.76 -6.88
N LYS A 217 19.71 11.10 -6.72
CA LYS A 217 21.03 11.69 -7.03
C LYS A 217 21.14 12.15 -8.48
N ALA A 218 20.65 11.34 -9.41
CA ALA A 218 20.65 11.69 -10.83
C ALA A 218 19.75 12.91 -11.14
N LEU A 219 18.62 13.07 -10.44
CA LEU A 219 17.70 14.19 -10.61
C LEU A 219 18.20 15.51 -10.00
N VAL A 220 18.91 15.47 -8.87
CA VAL A 220 19.40 16.69 -8.19
C VAL A 220 20.81 17.10 -8.63
N GLY A 221 21.57 16.16 -9.21
CA GLY A 221 22.94 16.37 -9.65
C GLY A 221 23.89 16.74 -8.50
N ALA A 222 25.10 17.17 -8.86
CA ALA A 222 26.17 17.48 -7.89
C ALA A 222 25.84 18.69 -6.97
N GLN A 223 24.95 19.59 -7.39
CA GLN A 223 24.53 20.72 -6.54
C GLN A 223 23.67 20.26 -5.36
N GLY A 224 22.94 19.15 -5.51
CA GLY A 224 22.18 18.54 -4.42
C GLY A 224 21.14 19.47 -3.79
N LEU A 225 20.45 20.30 -4.58
CA LEU A 225 19.41 21.19 -4.07
C LEU A 225 18.15 20.39 -3.71
N PHE A 226 18.20 19.76 -2.54
CA PHE A 226 17.09 19.01 -1.98
C PHE A 226 16.89 19.25 -0.48
N THR A 227 15.69 18.93 -0.01
CA THR A 227 15.38 18.80 1.41
C THR A 227 14.76 17.43 1.63
N ALA A 228 15.52 16.52 2.24
CA ALA A 228 15.05 15.21 2.63
C ALA A 228 14.53 15.27 4.07
N VAL A 229 13.42 14.62 4.33
CA VAL A 229 12.83 14.47 5.65
C VAL A 229 12.72 12.98 5.92
N GLY A 230 13.18 12.56 7.09
CA GLY A 230 13.14 11.15 7.46
C GLY A 230 13.52 10.88 8.90
N ASP A 231 13.44 9.62 9.25
CA ASP A 231 13.74 9.12 10.58
C ASP A 231 14.27 7.69 10.50
N ASP A 232 15.54 7.48 10.85
CA ASP A 232 16.17 6.16 10.90
C ASP A 232 15.41 5.18 11.81
N ASP A 233 14.81 5.67 12.89
CA ASP A 233 14.01 4.88 13.83
C ASP A 233 12.65 4.45 13.25
N GLN A 234 12.25 4.96 12.08
CA GLN A 234 11.01 4.57 11.40
C GLN A 234 11.26 3.72 10.14
N SER A 235 12.49 3.30 9.83
CA SER A 235 12.76 2.45 8.66
C SER A 235 12.23 1.02 8.86
N ILE A 236 11.14 0.65 8.20
CA ILE A 236 10.42 -0.64 8.43
C ILE A 236 10.06 -1.40 7.14
N TYR A 237 10.65 -1.00 6.00
CA TYR A 237 10.43 -1.67 4.71
C TYR A 237 11.72 -2.35 4.21
N GLY A 238 12.54 -2.87 5.11
CA GLY A 238 13.79 -3.56 4.73
C GLY A 238 13.52 -4.76 3.82
N TRP A 239 12.42 -5.48 4.06
CA TRP A 239 11.93 -6.57 3.21
C TRP A 239 11.52 -6.14 1.78
N ARG A 240 11.39 -4.84 1.49
CA ARG A 240 11.19 -4.26 0.15
C ARG A 240 12.46 -3.64 -0.43
N GLY A 241 13.63 -3.90 0.17
CA GLY A 241 14.93 -3.37 -0.26
C GLY A 241 15.25 -1.96 0.28
N ALA A 242 14.45 -1.40 1.20
CA ALA A 242 14.81 -0.13 1.84
C ALA A 242 16.07 -0.30 2.69
N THR A 243 16.99 0.67 2.62
CA THR A 243 18.27 0.58 3.34
C THR A 243 18.64 1.88 4.05
N LEU A 244 19.05 1.75 5.32
CA LEU A 244 19.61 2.85 6.11
C LEU A 244 20.97 3.33 5.59
N GLU A 245 21.65 2.53 4.75
CA GLU A 245 22.90 2.93 4.12
C GLU A 245 22.71 4.16 3.23
N ASN A 246 21.52 4.36 2.66
CA ASN A 246 21.20 5.56 1.88
C ASN A 246 21.27 6.83 2.74
N LEU A 247 20.66 6.79 3.93
CA LEU A 247 20.70 7.90 4.89
C LEU A 247 22.13 8.22 5.33
N LYS A 248 22.94 7.18 5.56
CA LYS A 248 24.34 7.31 5.93
C LYS A 248 25.18 7.90 4.79
N SER A 249 24.94 7.44 3.56
CA SER A 249 25.66 7.86 2.36
C SER A 249 25.40 9.32 2.00
N LEU A 250 24.26 9.92 2.41
CA LEU A 250 23.95 11.32 2.15
C LEU A 250 25.05 12.29 2.63
N GLN A 251 25.65 12.04 3.80
CA GLN A 251 26.71 12.90 4.34
C GLN A 251 28.00 12.80 3.52
N THR A 252 28.29 11.61 2.97
CA THR A 252 29.45 11.36 2.12
C THR A 252 29.24 11.91 0.71
N ASP A 253 28.07 11.67 0.13
CA ASP A 253 27.71 12.09 -1.22
C ASP A 253 27.51 13.61 -1.32
N TYR A 254 27.07 14.26 -0.23
CA TYR A 254 26.88 15.70 -0.15
C TYR A 254 27.58 16.29 1.08
N PRO A 255 28.88 16.60 1.02
CA PRO A 255 29.64 17.12 2.15
C PRO A 255 29.11 18.44 2.73
N SER A 256 28.37 19.22 1.94
CA SER A 256 27.70 20.46 2.39
C SER A 256 26.33 20.23 3.05
N LEU A 257 25.90 18.97 3.22
CA LEU A 257 24.60 18.61 3.78
C LEU A 257 24.42 19.17 5.19
N GLN A 258 23.37 19.95 5.38
CA GLN A 258 22.95 20.42 6.69
C GLN A 258 21.97 19.46 7.33
N VAL A 259 22.29 18.98 8.53
CA VAL A 259 21.43 18.09 9.31
C VAL A 259 20.70 18.91 10.38
N ILE A 260 19.38 18.89 10.37
CA ILE A 260 18.52 19.63 11.30
C ILE A 260 17.60 18.65 12.01
N ALA A 261 17.78 18.46 13.32
CA ALA A 261 16.93 17.59 14.13
C ALA A 261 15.66 18.31 14.61
N LEU A 262 14.52 17.61 14.54
CA LEU A 262 13.26 18.01 15.15
C LEU A 262 12.98 17.10 16.36
N GLU A 263 13.14 17.68 17.54
CA GLU A 263 13.09 16.93 18.81
C GLU A 263 11.73 17.02 19.52
N GLN A 264 10.93 18.04 19.23
CA GLN A 264 9.60 18.18 19.84
C GLN A 264 8.57 17.30 19.11
N ASN A 265 7.91 16.43 19.85
CA ASN A 265 6.76 15.65 19.42
C ASN A 265 5.46 16.39 19.76
N TYR A 266 4.59 16.54 18.76
CA TYR A 266 3.29 17.22 18.89
C TYR A 266 2.10 16.25 18.86
N ARG A 267 2.36 14.94 18.90
CA ARG A 267 1.36 13.88 18.66
C ARG A 267 0.96 13.16 19.94
N SER A 268 1.96 12.67 20.68
CA SER A 268 1.84 11.67 21.72
C SER A 268 2.13 12.27 23.09
N THR A 269 1.43 11.80 24.12
CA THR A 269 1.70 12.17 25.52
C THR A 269 3.06 11.65 25.99
N GLY A 270 3.56 12.23 27.09
CA GLY A 270 4.85 11.89 27.69
C GLY A 270 5.00 10.40 28.02
N ALA A 271 3.98 9.76 28.59
CA ALA A 271 4.04 8.34 28.93
C ALA A 271 4.21 7.43 27.70
N ILE A 272 3.51 7.73 26.61
CA ILE A 272 3.62 6.98 25.35
C ILE A 272 5.00 7.22 24.71
N LEU A 273 5.45 8.48 24.68
CA LEU A 273 6.72 8.83 24.06
C LEU A 273 7.92 8.27 24.83
N ARG A 274 7.87 8.23 26.16
CA ARG A 274 8.90 7.57 26.98
C ARG A 274 9.00 6.07 26.66
N ALA A 275 7.86 5.37 26.64
CA ALA A 275 7.85 3.95 26.28
C ALA A 275 8.44 3.72 24.87
N ALA A 276 8.12 4.59 23.91
CA ALA A 276 8.70 4.53 22.57
C ALA A 276 10.22 4.76 22.59
N ASN A 277 10.69 5.79 23.29
CA ASN A 277 12.11 6.14 23.39
C ASN A 277 12.92 5.01 24.04
N HIS A 278 12.42 4.38 25.11
CA HIS A 278 13.12 3.27 25.77
C HIS A 278 13.24 2.05 24.85
N VAL A 279 12.15 1.67 24.18
CA VAL A 279 12.18 0.54 23.23
C VAL A 279 13.21 0.79 22.14
N ILE A 280 13.23 1.98 21.53
CA ILE A 280 14.09 2.24 20.38
C ILE A 280 15.55 2.54 20.73
N GLN A 281 15.86 2.85 21.99
CA GLN A 281 17.22 3.16 22.45
C GLN A 281 18.17 1.96 22.31
N ALA A 282 17.65 0.73 22.35
CA ALA A 282 18.45 -0.48 22.20
C ALA A 282 19.00 -0.69 20.77
N ASN A 283 18.51 0.07 19.77
CA ASN A 283 19.04 0.00 18.42
C ASN A 283 20.28 0.89 18.22
N PRO A 284 21.24 0.49 17.36
CA PRO A 284 22.30 1.37 16.90
C PRO A 284 21.72 2.65 16.31
N LYS A 285 22.25 3.81 16.71
CA LYS A 285 21.79 5.12 16.24
C LYS A 285 22.68 5.62 15.12
N LEU A 286 22.06 5.94 13.98
CA LEU A 286 22.75 6.63 12.90
C LEU A 286 22.88 8.12 13.20
N PHE A 287 21.84 8.69 13.81
CA PHE A 287 21.83 10.07 14.27
C PHE A 287 21.30 10.17 15.71
N GLU A 288 21.98 10.96 16.52
CA GLU A 288 21.52 11.30 17.86
C GLU A 288 20.30 12.24 17.77
N LYS A 289 19.19 11.85 18.40
CA LYS A 289 18.00 12.69 18.57
C LYS A 289 17.27 12.34 19.85
N LYS A 290 16.77 13.34 20.56
CA LYS A 290 16.00 13.13 21.81
C LYS A 290 14.59 13.67 21.65
N LEU A 291 13.61 12.77 21.54
CA LEU A 291 12.21 13.18 21.41
C LEU A 291 11.59 13.51 22.77
N TRP A 292 10.93 14.66 22.85
CA TRP A 292 10.22 15.12 24.04
C TRP A 292 8.83 15.68 23.69
N SER A 293 7.91 15.74 24.64
CA SER A 293 6.51 16.16 24.44
C SER A 293 6.08 17.17 25.50
N ASP A 294 5.35 18.21 25.06
CA ASP A 294 4.71 19.23 25.92
C ASP A 294 3.25 18.91 26.27
N LEU A 295 2.72 17.77 25.79
CA LEU A 295 1.32 17.39 26.01
C LEU A 295 1.03 16.86 27.43
N GLY A 296 2.02 16.95 28.33
CA GLY A 296 1.98 16.36 29.66
C GLY A 296 2.11 14.84 29.65
N GLU A 297 2.05 14.24 30.83
CA GLU A 297 2.25 12.80 31.05
C GLU A 297 1.17 11.93 30.37
N GLY A 298 -0.09 12.37 30.42
CA GLY A 298 -1.21 11.62 29.89
C GLY A 298 -1.51 10.32 30.66
N GLU A 299 -2.23 9.40 30.02
CA GLU A 299 -2.53 8.09 30.59
C GLU A 299 -1.32 7.14 30.44
N ALA A 300 -0.99 6.42 31.52
CA ALA A 300 0.04 5.40 31.48
C ALA A 300 -0.33 4.26 30.52
N VAL A 301 0.66 3.74 29.77
CA VAL A 301 0.46 2.61 28.84
C VAL A 301 -0.13 1.41 29.60
N ALA A 302 -1.22 0.85 29.10
CA ALA A 302 -1.94 -0.25 29.74
C ALA A 302 -1.49 -1.62 29.24
N LEU A 303 -1.22 -2.55 30.16
CA LEU A 303 -0.99 -3.96 29.82
C LEU A 303 -2.29 -4.75 29.98
N LEU A 304 -2.73 -5.39 28.89
CA LEU A 304 -3.92 -6.22 28.86
C LEU A 304 -3.52 -7.70 28.87
N GLN A 305 -3.43 -8.29 30.07
CA GLN A 305 -3.24 -9.74 30.19
C GLN A 305 -4.53 -10.48 29.84
N CYS A 306 -4.49 -11.36 28.85
CA CYS A 306 -5.66 -12.11 28.37
C CYS A 306 -5.39 -13.62 28.45
N ASP A 307 -6.44 -14.42 28.57
CA ASP A 307 -6.28 -15.88 28.65
C ASP A 307 -5.95 -16.49 27.28
N ASP A 308 -6.68 -16.07 26.25
CA ASP A 308 -6.50 -16.48 24.86
C ASP A 308 -6.80 -15.33 23.87
N GLU A 309 -6.67 -15.63 22.56
CA GLU A 309 -6.93 -14.70 21.45
C GLU A 309 -8.39 -14.18 21.43
N GLN A 310 -9.34 -14.97 21.93
CA GLN A 310 -10.76 -14.60 21.97
C GLN A 310 -11.02 -13.59 23.09
N HIS A 311 -10.48 -13.86 24.28
CA HIS A 311 -10.51 -12.95 25.42
C HIS A 311 -9.71 -11.65 25.11
N GLU A 312 -8.60 -11.74 24.37
CA GLU A 312 -7.88 -10.58 23.85
C GLU A 312 -8.78 -9.67 23.00
N ALA A 313 -9.47 -10.24 22.00
CA ALA A 313 -10.34 -9.46 21.13
C ALA A 313 -11.48 -8.78 21.90
N GLU A 314 -12.13 -9.50 22.82
CA GLU A 314 -13.21 -8.95 23.63
C GLU A 314 -12.74 -7.81 24.54
N ARG A 315 -11.58 -7.95 25.18
CA ARG A 315 -11.01 -6.89 26.02
C ARG A 315 -10.55 -5.68 25.23
N ALA A 316 -9.99 -5.89 24.03
CA ALA A 316 -9.62 -4.80 23.14
C ALA A 316 -10.86 -3.98 22.74
N VAL A 317 -11.92 -4.66 22.29
CA VAL A 317 -13.19 -4.01 21.91
C VAL A 317 -13.83 -3.28 23.09
N ALA A 318 -13.92 -3.92 24.26
CA ALA A 318 -14.46 -3.29 25.47
C ALA A 318 -13.67 -2.03 25.87
N ARG A 319 -12.34 -2.05 25.74
CA ARG A 319 -11.49 -0.88 25.99
C ARG A 319 -11.77 0.25 24.99
N LEU A 320 -11.89 -0.05 23.70
CA LEU A 320 -12.19 0.97 22.69
C LEU A 320 -13.56 1.62 22.92
N ILE A 321 -14.59 0.82 23.24
CA ILE A 321 -15.91 1.33 23.64
C ILE A 321 -15.78 2.26 24.84
N ALA A 322 -15.05 1.85 25.89
CA ALA A 322 -14.85 2.66 27.07
C ALA A 322 -14.11 3.99 26.78
N LYS A 323 -13.13 3.99 25.87
CA LYS A 323 -12.41 5.20 25.46
C LYS A 323 -13.28 6.16 24.65
N LYS A 324 -13.99 5.63 23.64
CA LYS A 324 -14.97 6.42 22.89
C LYS A 324 -16.02 7.05 23.79
N ASN A 325 -16.55 6.30 24.76
CA ASN A 325 -17.54 6.82 25.71
C ASN A 325 -16.93 7.86 26.67
N ALA A 326 -15.67 7.68 27.08
CA ALA A 326 -14.98 8.65 27.93
C ALA A 326 -14.72 9.99 27.22
N ASP A 327 -14.61 9.99 25.90
CA ASP A 327 -14.52 11.20 25.08
C ASP A 327 -15.87 11.91 24.86
N GLY A 328 -16.97 11.33 25.36
CA GLY A 328 -18.30 11.93 25.35
C GLY A 328 -18.82 12.20 23.94
N ALA A 329 -19.42 13.38 23.74
CA ALA A 329 -20.01 13.77 22.46
C ALA A 329 -19.01 13.87 21.29
N ASN A 330 -17.70 13.96 21.59
CA ASN A 330 -16.64 14.02 20.58
C ASN A 330 -16.05 12.64 20.26
N GLY A 331 -16.44 11.58 20.97
CA GLY A 331 -15.88 10.25 20.79
C GLY A 331 -16.35 9.59 19.50
N LYS A 332 -15.42 9.37 18.57
CA LYS A 332 -15.66 8.72 17.28
C LYS A 332 -15.04 7.33 17.24
N TRP A 333 -15.60 6.42 16.43
CA TRP A 333 -14.96 5.14 16.14
C TRP A 333 -13.68 5.29 15.31
N SER A 334 -13.66 6.29 14.42
CA SER A 334 -12.49 6.69 13.64
C SER A 334 -11.29 7.13 14.48
N ASP A 335 -11.49 7.45 15.77
CA ASP A 335 -10.41 7.76 16.73
C ASP A 335 -9.73 6.51 17.32
N CYS A 336 -10.23 5.33 16.99
CA CYS A 336 -9.81 4.06 17.58
C CYS A 336 -9.14 3.13 16.54
N ALA A 337 -8.03 2.52 16.92
CA ALA A 337 -7.36 1.51 16.10
C ALA A 337 -6.86 0.30 16.89
N ILE A 338 -6.87 -0.86 16.24
CA ILE A 338 -6.21 -2.09 16.70
C ILE A 338 -5.13 -2.43 15.68
N LEU A 339 -3.89 -2.46 16.15
CA LEU A 339 -2.71 -2.72 15.33
C LEU A 339 -2.12 -4.08 15.68
N TYR A 340 -1.80 -4.87 14.66
CA TYR A 340 -1.25 -6.22 14.79
C TYR A 340 -0.08 -6.44 13.82
N ARG A 341 0.69 -7.51 14.01
CA ARG A 341 1.84 -7.80 13.15
C ARG A 341 1.43 -8.35 11.78
N ALA A 342 0.41 -9.22 11.74
CA ALA A 342 0.06 -10.00 10.55
C ALA A 342 -1.47 -10.06 10.32
N ASN A 343 -1.88 -10.05 9.05
CA ASN A 343 -3.30 -9.98 8.64
C ASN A 343 -4.18 -11.11 9.19
N HIS A 344 -3.63 -12.31 9.40
CA HIS A 344 -4.41 -13.43 9.95
C HIS A 344 -4.96 -13.14 11.36
N GLN A 345 -4.34 -12.22 12.10
CA GLN A 345 -4.79 -11.81 13.43
C GLN A 345 -6.09 -10.97 13.37
N ALA A 346 -6.40 -10.33 12.24
CA ALA A 346 -7.57 -9.45 12.11
C ALA A 346 -8.89 -10.18 12.41
N LYS A 347 -8.99 -11.45 11.97
CA LYS A 347 -10.23 -12.24 11.98
C LYS A 347 -10.91 -12.30 13.34
N VAL A 348 -10.16 -12.50 14.42
CA VAL A 348 -10.73 -12.61 15.77
C VAL A 348 -11.28 -11.27 16.27
N PHE A 349 -10.61 -10.16 15.93
CA PHE A 349 -11.07 -8.81 16.24
C PHE A 349 -12.30 -8.44 15.40
N GLU A 350 -12.32 -8.78 14.11
CA GLU A 350 -13.49 -8.60 13.24
C GLU A 350 -14.74 -9.28 13.80
N GLN A 351 -14.60 -10.51 14.31
CA GLN A 351 -15.69 -11.26 14.94
C GLN A 351 -16.16 -10.62 16.25
N ALA A 352 -15.25 -10.12 17.08
CA ALA A 352 -15.58 -9.43 18.33
C ALA A 352 -16.26 -8.08 18.08
N LEU A 353 -15.75 -7.27 17.14
CA LEU A 353 -16.35 -5.99 16.73
C LEU A 353 -17.76 -6.20 16.15
N ARG A 354 -17.94 -7.22 15.30
CA ARG A 354 -19.26 -7.58 14.75
C ARG A 354 -20.24 -7.98 15.84
N ARG A 355 -19.81 -8.78 16.83
CA ARG A 355 -20.62 -9.17 17.99
C ARG A 355 -21.03 -7.97 18.85
N ALA A 356 -20.14 -6.99 19.01
CA ALA A 356 -20.40 -5.75 19.73
C ALA A 356 -21.12 -4.68 18.88
N GLN A 357 -21.50 -4.98 17.64
CA GLN A 357 -22.11 -4.05 16.68
C GLN A 357 -21.28 -2.76 16.47
N VAL A 358 -19.95 -2.88 16.54
CA VAL A 358 -19.02 -1.78 16.30
C VAL A 358 -18.60 -1.79 14.84
N PRO A 359 -18.78 -0.69 14.09
CA PRO A 359 -18.37 -0.63 12.69
C PRO A 359 -16.84 -0.61 12.58
N TYR A 360 -16.30 -1.32 11.59
CA TYR A 360 -14.86 -1.45 11.40
C TYR A 360 -14.46 -1.52 9.94
N LYS A 361 -13.19 -1.17 9.69
CA LYS A 361 -12.51 -1.40 8.41
C LYS A 361 -11.16 -2.08 8.63
N VAL A 362 -10.79 -2.98 7.72
CA VAL A 362 -9.47 -3.61 7.69
C VAL A 362 -8.60 -2.88 6.67
N SER A 363 -7.47 -2.34 7.12
CA SER A 363 -6.49 -1.62 6.31
C SER A 363 -5.26 -2.49 6.08
N GLY A 364 -4.88 -2.70 4.81
CA GLY A 364 -3.75 -3.53 4.42
C GLY A 364 -4.07 -5.02 4.18
N GLY A 365 -5.36 -5.37 4.06
CA GLY A 365 -5.82 -6.64 3.49
C GLY A 365 -6.19 -6.48 2.01
N GLN A 366 -6.29 -7.59 1.27
CA GLN A 366 -6.65 -7.57 -0.15
C GLN A 366 -8.08 -7.03 -0.32
N SER A 367 -8.22 -5.92 -1.04
CA SER A 367 -9.53 -5.39 -1.43
C SER A 367 -10.28 -6.44 -2.27
N PHE A 368 -11.62 -6.41 -2.26
CA PHE A 368 -12.43 -7.30 -3.11
C PHE A 368 -12.01 -7.22 -4.58
N PHE A 369 -11.69 -6.02 -5.08
CA PHE A 369 -11.25 -5.78 -6.46
C PHE A 369 -9.77 -6.09 -6.71
N GLU A 370 -8.98 -6.34 -5.67
CA GLU A 370 -7.58 -6.76 -5.81
C GLU A 370 -7.45 -8.28 -5.97
N ARG A 371 -8.54 -9.03 -5.82
CA ARG A 371 -8.55 -10.48 -6.02
C ARG A 371 -8.28 -10.80 -7.49
N ALA A 372 -7.40 -11.76 -7.75
CA ALA A 372 -6.95 -12.08 -9.11
C ALA A 372 -8.14 -12.40 -10.04
N GLU A 373 -9.09 -13.21 -9.56
CA GLU A 373 -10.27 -13.58 -10.35
C GLU A 373 -11.17 -12.39 -10.68
N ILE A 374 -11.19 -11.34 -9.84
CA ILE A 374 -11.99 -10.14 -10.07
C ILE A 374 -11.25 -9.18 -11.01
N LYS A 375 -9.92 -9.07 -10.88
CA LYS A 375 -9.07 -8.30 -11.80
C LYS A 375 -9.13 -8.81 -13.22
N ASP A 376 -9.18 -10.13 -13.41
CA ASP A 376 -9.31 -10.75 -14.74
C ASP A 376 -10.61 -10.29 -15.42
N LEU A 377 -11.74 -10.32 -14.70
CA LEU A 377 -13.02 -9.83 -15.22
C LEU A 377 -13.02 -8.32 -15.43
N CYS A 378 -12.40 -7.56 -14.53
CA CYS A 378 -12.22 -6.12 -14.70
C CYS A 378 -11.37 -5.79 -15.93
N ALA A 379 -10.36 -6.58 -16.27
CA ALA A 379 -9.58 -6.41 -17.50
C ALA A 379 -10.45 -6.61 -18.74
N TRP A 380 -11.26 -7.67 -18.79
CA TRP A 380 -12.23 -7.83 -19.87
C TRP A 380 -13.16 -6.63 -20.01
N LEU A 381 -13.81 -6.20 -18.93
CA LEU A 381 -14.72 -5.05 -18.96
C LEU A 381 -14.01 -3.75 -19.35
N ARG A 382 -12.77 -3.52 -18.88
CA ARG A 382 -11.95 -2.37 -19.28
C ARG A 382 -11.64 -2.40 -20.77
N LEU A 383 -11.35 -3.57 -21.35
CA LEU A 383 -11.10 -3.71 -22.78
C LEU A 383 -12.35 -3.41 -23.61
N LEU A 384 -13.54 -3.83 -23.15
CA LEU A 384 -14.82 -3.50 -23.83
C LEU A 384 -15.08 -1.98 -23.84
N VAL A 385 -14.69 -1.29 -22.78
CA VAL A 385 -14.87 0.15 -22.62
C VAL A 385 -13.81 0.95 -23.37
N ASN A 386 -12.56 0.51 -23.29
CA ASN A 386 -11.40 1.16 -23.86
C ASN A 386 -10.54 0.10 -24.59
N PRO A 387 -10.73 -0.06 -25.90
CA PRO A 387 -9.92 -0.98 -26.71
C PRO A 387 -8.42 -0.66 -26.68
N ASP A 388 -8.03 0.57 -26.33
CA ASP A 388 -6.63 0.98 -26.23
C ASP A 388 -5.95 0.59 -24.90
N ASP A 389 -6.67 -0.09 -23.99
CA ASP A 389 -6.12 -0.57 -22.73
C ASP A 389 -5.31 -1.86 -22.92
N ASP A 390 -4.05 -1.70 -23.33
CA ASP A 390 -3.14 -2.82 -23.58
C ASP A 390 -2.88 -3.73 -22.36
N PRO A 391 -2.75 -3.24 -21.11
CA PRO A 391 -2.71 -4.12 -19.94
C PRO A 391 -3.97 -4.98 -19.83
N ALA A 392 -5.15 -4.38 -20.03
CA ALA A 392 -6.41 -5.13 -20.06
C ALA A 392 -6.42 -6.17 -21.19
N PHE A 393 -5.95 -5.80 -22.39
CA PHE A 393 -5.81 -6.71 -23.52
C PHE A 393 -4.93 -7.91 -23.19
N LEU A 394 -3.70 -7.67 -22.71
CA LEU A 394 -2.72 -8.72 -22.38
C LEU A 394 -3.26 -9.68 -21.31
N ARG A 395 -4.00 -9.16 -20.32
CA ARG A 395 -4.61 -9.98 -19.28
C ARG A 395 -5.82 -10.76 -19.80
N ALA A 396 -6.72 -10.11 -20.55
CA ALA A 396 -7.93 -10.71 -21.09
C ALA A 396 -7.62 -11.82 -22.10
N VAL A 397 -6.65 -11.60 -22.99
CA VAL A 397 -6.25 -12.58 -24.02
C VAL A 397 -5.55 -13.81 -23.41
N ALA A 398 -4.84 -13.62 -22.29
CA ALA A 398 -4.12 -14.70 -21.59
C ALA A 398 -5.03 -15.54 -20.68
N THR A 399 -6.14 -14.97 -20.19
CA THR A 399 -6.99 -15.60 -19.17
C THR A 399 -8.47 -15.68 -19.58
N PRO A 400 -9.04 -16.90 -19.72
CA PRO A 400 -8.39 -18.21 -19.78
C PRO A 400 -7.50 -18.40 -21.03
N LYS A 401 -6.70 -19.48 -21.08
CA LYS A 401 -5.78 -19.74 -22.21
C LYS A 401 -6.57 -20.06 -23.50
N ARG A 402 -6.29 -19.31 -24.58
CA ARG A 402 -7.00 -19.43 -25.88
C ARG A 402 -6.10 -19.79 -27.07
N GLY A 403 -4.97 -20.46 -26.81
CA GLY A 403 -4.03 -20.84 -27.87
C GLY A 403 -3.24 -19.68 -28.51
N ILE A 404 -3.42 -18.46 -28.02
CA ILE A 404 -2.61 -17.29 -28.40
C ILE A 404 -1.33 -17.30 -27.54
N GLY A 405 -0.24 -17.75 -28.14
CA GLY A 405 1.04 -17.89 -27.44
C GLY A 405 1.80 -16.58 -27.27
N HIS A 406 2.78 -16.58 -26.36
CA HIS A 406 3.63 -15.42 -26.09
C HIS A 406 4.38 -14.91 -27.33
N GLN A 407 4.80 -15.79 -28.26
CA GLN A 407 5.45 -15.38 -29.52
C GLN A 407 4.49 -14.56 -30.41
N THR A 408 3.22 -14.95 -30.46
CA THR A 408 2.16 -14.22 -31.17
C THR A 408 1.96 -12.83 -30.57
N LEU A 409 1.84 -12.75 -29.24
CA LEU A 409 1.69 -11.48 -28.53
C LEU A 409 2.93 -10.59 -28.67
N ALA A 410 4.14 -11.17 -28.71
CA ALA A 410 5.38 -10.43 -28.87
C ALA A 410 5.50 -9.82 -30.27
N ALA A 411 5.16 -10.59 -31.32
CA ALA A 411 5.10 -10.08 -32.67
C ALA A 411 4.06 -8.96 -32.82
N LEU A 412 2.87 -9.15 -32.24
CA LEU A 412 1.82 -8.12 -32.21
C LEU A 412 2.30 -6.85 -31.47
N GLY A 413 2.95 -7.00 -30.32
CA GLY A 413 3.47 -5.89 -29.53
C GLY A 413 4.58 -5.10 -30.25
N GLN A 414 5.50 -5.78 -30.92
CA GLN A 414 6.52 -5.14 -31.76
C GLN A 414 5.88 -4.37 -32.93
N PHE A 415 4.91 -5.00 -33.62
CA PHE A 415 4.19 -4.36 -34.72
C PHE A 415 3.42 -3.12 -34.26
N ALA A 416 2.68 -3.23 -33.15
CA ALA A 416 1.91 -2.15 -32.55
C ALA A 416 2.83 -1.02 -32.05
N GLY A 417 3.96 -1.36 -31.42
CA GLY A 417 4.97 -0.42 -30.97
C GLY A 417 5.58 0.40 -32.11
N ALA A 418 5.96 -0.25 -33.22
CA ALA A 418 6.51 0.40 -34.40
C ALA A 418 5.53 1.42 -35.03
N ARG A 419 4.23 1.12 -34.97
CA ARG A 419 3.15 1.99 -35.49
C ARG A 419 2.58 2.95 -34.45
N LYS A 420 2.97 2.82 -33.18
CA LYS A 420 2.47 3.59 -32.03
C LYS A 420 0.96 3.49 -31.83
N ILE A 421 0.40 2.30 -32.08
CA ILE A 421 -1.02 1.97 -31.91
C ILE A 421 -1.21 1.01 -30.72
N SER A 422 -2.46 0.78 -30.31
CA SER A 422 -2.79 -0.24 -29.30
C SER A 422 -2.67 -1.65 -29.86
N LEU A 423 -2.55 -2.64 -28.99
CA LEU A 423 -2.52 -4.06 -29.35
C LEU A 423 -3.83 -4.49 -29.99
N PHE A 424 -4.96 -3.96 -29.50
CA PHE A 424 -6.28 -4.26 -30.06
C PHE A 424 -6.47 -3.63 -31.44
N GLU A 425 -6.09 -2.37 -31.62
CA GLU A 425 -6.13 -1.71 -32.94
C GLU A 425 -5.24 -2.44 -33.95
N ALA A 426 -4.06 -2.91 -33.52
CA ALA A 426 -3.15 -3.66 -34.36
C ALA A 426 -3.77 -4.92 -34.99
N LEU A 427 -4.75 -5.55 -34.33
CA LEU A 427 -5.48 -6.72 -34.87
C LEU A 427 -6.19 -6.44 -36.18
N PHE A 428 -6.56 -5.18 -36.44
CA PHE A 428 -7.36 -4.80 -37.60
C PHE A 428 -6.54 -4.07 -38.69
N CYS A 429 -5.23 -3.98 -38.50
CA CYS A 429 -4.34 -3.41 -39.50
C CYS A 429 -4.14 -4.37 -40.68
N GLU A 430 -4.41 -3.91 -41.91
CA GLU A 430 -4.22 -4.73 -43.12
C GLU A 430 -2.81 -5.31 -43.22
N SER A 431 -1.79 -4.51 -42.89
CA SER A 431 -0.38 -4.94 -42.96
C SER A 431 0.07 -5.93 -41.87
N LEU A 432 -0.80 -6.34 -40.94
CA LEU A 432 -0.42 -7.31 -39.89
C LEU A 432 -0.09 -8.68 -40.49
N ASP A 433 -0.71 -9.04 -41.61
CA ASP A 433 -0.48 -10.30 -42.32
C ASP A 433 0.95 -10.44 -42.88
N THR A 434 1.64 -9.32 -43.12
CA THR A 434 3.02 -9.29 -43.60
C THR A 434 4.05 -9.75 -42.57
N VAL A 435 3.69 -9.74 -41.28
CA VAL A 435 4.61 -10.02 -40.17
C VAL A 435 4.22 -11.24 -39.34
N MET A 436 3.04 -11.82 -39.57
CA MET A 436 2.51 -12.93 -38.77
C MET A 436 1.95 -14.05 -39.64
N SER A 437 2.12 -15.30 -39.19
CA SER A 437 1.60 -16.46 -39.91
C SER A 437 0.06 -16.54 -39.85
N PRO A 438 -0.60 -17.20 -40.82
CA PRO A 438 -2.07 -17.34 -40.83
C PRO A 438 -2.65 -17.95 -39.55
N ARG A 439 -1.93 -18.89 -38.91
CA ARG A 439 -2.34 -19.51 -37.64
C ARG A 439 -2.35 -18.51 -36.49
N GLN A 440 -1.35 -17.63 -36.44
CA GLN A 440 -1.23 -16.59 -35.42
C GLN A 440 -2.34 -15.54 -35.60
N LEU A 441 -2.59 -15.13 -36.85
CA LEU A 441 -3.64 -14.17 -37.19
C LEU A 441 -5.04 -14.71 -36.86
N HIS A 442 -5.29 -16.00 -37.09
CA HIS A 442 -6.61 -16.59 -36.86
C HIS A 442 -7.08 -16.40 -35.41
N GLY A 443 -6.27 -16.81 -34.43
CA GLY A 443 -6.62 -16.68 -33.01
C GLY A 443 -6.76 -15.23 -32.57
N LEU A 444 -5.90 -14.34 -33.08
CA LEU A 444 -5.96 -12.90 -32.82
C LEU A 444 -7.24 -12.26 -33.36
N HIS A 445 -7.63 -12.56 -34.61
CA HIS A 445 -8.86 -12.05 -35.21
C HIS A 445 -10.11 -12.65 -34.57
N GLU A 446 -10.09 -13.93 -34.19
CA GLU A 446 -11.18 -14.57 -33.44
C GLU A 446 -11.42 -13.85 -32.11
N PHE A 447 -10.35 -13.61 -31.35
CA PHE A 447 -10.41 -12.84 -30.11
C PHE A 447 -10.93 -11.41 -30.34
N GLY A 448 -10.39 -10.69 -31.32
CA GLY A 448 -10.82 -9.32 -31.63
C GLY A 448 -12.30 -9.24 -32.01
N ARG A 449 -12.81 -10.18 -32.83
CA ARG A 449 -14.23 -10.25 -33.16
C ARG A 449 -15.10 -10.56 -31.94
N TYR A 450 -14.66 -11.48 -31.09
CA TYR A 450 -15.37 -11.84 -29.87
C TYR A 450 -15.50 -10.65 -28.91
N VAL A 451 -14.42 -9.89 -28.71
CA VAL A 451 -14.44 -8.66 -27.88
C VAL A 451 -15.42 -7.63 -28.45
N ASN A 452 -15.41 -7.41 -29.77
CA ASN A 452 -16.34 -6.48 -30.41
C ASN A 452 -17.81 -6.94 -30.27
N ASP A 453 -18.10 -8.22 -30.49
CA ASP A 453 -19.44 -8.79 -30.30
C ASP A 453 -19.91 -8.65 -28.84
N LEU A 454 -19.04 -8.98 -27.89
CA LEU A 454 -19.33 -8.86 -26.47
C LEU A 454 -19.59 -7.40 -26.06
N ALA A 455 -18.86 -6.44 -26.64
CA ALA A 455 -19.06 -5.02 -26.39
C ALA A 455 -20.44 -4.54 -26.90
N GLU A 456 -20.86 -4.99 -28.08
CA GLU A 456 -22.20 -4.69 -28.61
C GLU A 456 -23.30 -5.35 -27.75
N ARG A 457 -23.14 -6.61 -27.36
CA ARG A 457 -24.07 -7.30 -26.44
C ARG A 457 -24.16 -6.59 -25.10
N ALA A 458 -23.03 -6.14 -24.54
CA ALA A 458 -22.98 -5.41 -23.28
C ALA A 458 -23.66 -4.02 -23.37
N ARG A 459 -23.60 -3.37 -24.53
CA ARG A 459 -24.33 -2.12 -24.81
C ARG A 459 -25.83 -2.35 -24.94
N ALA A 460 -26.25 -3.52 -25.42
CA ALA A 460 -27.67 -3.87 -25.53
C ALA A 460 -28.28 -4.39 -24.20
N ALA A 461 -27.46 -4.92 -23.29
CA ALA A 461 -27.90 -5.47 -22.01
C ALA A 461 -28.25 -4.36 -20.99
N SER A 462 -29.45 -3.79 -21.10
CA SER A 462 -30.02 -2.82 -20.16
C SER A 462 -30.70 -3.49 -18.97
N GLY A 463 -30.46 -2.97 -17.77
CA GLY A 463 -31.08 -3.48 -16.54
C GLY A 463 -30.39 -4.72 -15.96
N GLY A 464 -30.62 -4.94 -14.67
CA GLY A 464 -29.88 -5.94 -13.89
C GLY A 464 -30.10 -7.38 -14.32
N ALA A 465 -31.31 -7.75 -14.73
CA ALA A 465 -31.60 -9.10 -15.21
C ALA A 465 -30.85 -9.42 -16.50
N ALA A 466 -30.88 -8.53 -17.50
CA ALA A 466 -30.18 -8.73 -18.77
C ALA A 466 -28.66 -8.72 -18.57
N ALA A 467 -28.14 -7.79 -17.76
CA ALA A 467 -26.73 -7.71 -17.42
C ALA A 467 -26.22 -8.99 -16.74
N ARG A 468 -27.00 -9.55 -15.81
CA ARG A 468 -26.67 -10.81 -15.12
C ARG A 468 -26.63 -11.99 -16.08
N THR A 469 -27.67 -12.14 -16.91
CA THR A 469 -27.76 -13.21 -17.91
C THR A 469 -26.59 -13.15 -18.89
N LEU A 470 -26.29 -11.97 -19.42
CA LEU A 470 -25.15 -11.78 -20.31
C LEU A 470 -23.81 -12.10 -19.63
N SER A 471 -23.62 -11.66 -18.38
CA SER A 471 -22.39 -11.92 -17.64
C SER A 471 -22.15 -13.41 -17.38
N LEU A 472 -23.20 -14.17 -17.04
CA LEU A 472 -23.08 -15.62 -16.84
C LEU A 472 -22.81 -16.36 -18.15
N ALA A 473 -23.52 -15.99 -19.23
CA ALA A 473 -23.26 -16.55 -20.56
C ALA A 473 -21.83 -16.27 -21.02
N TRP A 474 -21.34 -15.05 -20.81
CA TRP A 474 -19.96 -14.67 -21.10
C TRP A 474 -18.95 -15.53 -20.33
N LEU A 475 -19.13 -15.72 -19.02
CA LEU A 475 -18.25 -16.55 -18.19
C LEU A 475 -18.21 -18.02 -18.64
N GLU A 476 -19.34 -18.55 -19.09
CA GLU A 476 -19.46 -19.90 -19.66
C GLU A 476 -18.76 -19.98 -21.03
N GLU A 477 -19.03 -19.04 -21.93
CA GLU A 477 -18.43 -18.96 -23.28
C GLU A 477 -16.89 -18.94 -23.22
N ILE A 478 -16.31 -18.25 -22.22
CA ILE A 478 -14.85 -18.21 -22.04
C ILE A 478 -14.30 -19.36 -21.18
N GLY A 479 -15.14 -20.23 -20.62
CA GLY A 479 -14.73 -21.35 -19.77
C GLY A 479 -14.09 -20.92 -18.44
N TYR A 480 -14.54 -19.82 -17.84
CA TYR A 480 -13.87 -19.21 -16.69
C TYR A 480 -13.94 -20.06 -15.41
N GLU A 481 -15.07 -20.72 -15.16
CA GLU A 481 -15.23 -21.59 -13.98
C GLU A 481 -14.24 -22.76 -14.03
N SER A 482 -14.17 -23.45 -15.16
CA SER A 482 -13.20 -24.54 -15.37
C SER A 482 -11.76 -24.04 -15.23
N HIS A 483 -11.46 -22.85 -15.74
CA HIS A 483 -10.13 -22.24 -15.57
C HIS A 483 -9.75 -22.04 -14.09
N LEU A 484 -10.69 -21.60 -13.25
CA LEU A 484 -10.44 -21.45 -11.81
C LEU A 484 -10.29 -22.79 -11.09
N MET A 485 -11.04 -23.81 -11.53
CA MET A 485 -10.94 -25.16 -10.99
C MET A 485 -9.59 -25.80 -11.32
N ASP A 486 -9.13 -25.68 -12.57
CA ASP A 486 -7.85 -26.25 -13.03
C ASP A 486 -6.63 -25.50 -12.46
N GLY A 487 -6.81 -24.23 -12.07
CA GLY A 487 -5.74 -23.35 -11.62
C GLY A 487 -5.40 -23.43 -10.12
N GLU A 488 -6.19 -24.17 -9.33
CA GLU A 488 -6.03 -24.26 -7.87
C GLU A 488 -5.85 -25.72 -7.42
N ASP A 489 -4.94 -25.94 -6.47
CA ASP A 489 -4.69 -27.29 -5.92
C ASP A 489 -5.83 -27.80 -5.01
N SER A 490 -6.79 -26.94 -4.65
CA SER A 490 -7.87 -27.26 -3.72
C SER A 490 -9.23 -26.86 -4.26
N GLU A 491 -10.14 -27.82 -4.35
CA GLU A 491 -11.54 -27.58 -4.74
C GLU A 491 -12.21 -26.52 -3.87
N LYS A 492 -11.89 -26.48 -2.57
CA LYS A 492 -12.44 -25.46 -1.65
C LYS A 492 -11.92 -24.06 -1.98
N ALA A 493 -10.65 -23.94 -2.39
CA ALA A 493 -10.09 -22.66 -2.80
C ALA A 493 -10.72 -22.20 -4.12
N ALA A 494 -10.84 -23.09 -5.11
CA ALA A 494 -11.51 -22.82 -6.37
C ALA A 494 -12.97 -22.38 -6.18
N ALA A 495 -13.74 -23.11 -5.36
CA ALA A 495 -15.13 -22.78 -5.06
C ALA A 495 -15.28 -21.40 -4.39
N ASN A 496 -14.36 -21.02 -3.50
CA ASN A 496 -14.37 -19.68 -2.91
C ASN A 496 -14.08 -18.59 -3.96
N ARG A 497 -13.13 -18.82 -4.89
CA ARG A 497 -12.85 -17.87 -5.99
C ARG A 497 -14.05 -17.75 -6.91
N TRP A 498 -14.70 -18.86 -7.25
CA TRP A 498 -15.93 -18.85 -8.05
C TRP A 498 -17.08 -18.11 -7.35
N SER A 499 -17.25 -18.30 -6.03
CA SER A 499 -18.22 -17.51 -5.26
C SER A 499 -17.96 -16.01 -5.36
N ASN A 500 -16.69 -15.59 -5.35
CA ASN A 500 -16.33 -14.18 -5.50
C ASN A 500 -16.69 -13.65 -6.90
N VAL A 501 -16.55 -14.48 -7.94
CA VAL A 501 -16.95 -14.13 -9.32
C VAL A 501 -18.46 -13.94 -9.39
N LEU A 502 -19.25 -14.84 -8.81
CA LEU A 502 -20.70 -14.71 -8.77
C LEU A 502 -21.14 -13.46 -7.99
N ASP A 503 -20.48 -13.16 -6.87
CA ASP A 503 -20.72 -11.93 -6.11
C ASP A 503 -20.43 -10.68 -6.95
N PHE A 504 -19.38 -10.70 -7.78
CA PHE A 504 -19.05 -9.60 -8.70
C PHE A 504 -20.09 -9.44 -9.82
N VAL A 505 -20.57 -10.55 -10.40
CA VAL A 505 -21.64 -10.54 -11.40
C VAL A 505 -22.92 -9.95 -10.80
N ASP A 506 -23.32 -10.40 -9.62
CA ASP A 506 -24.50 -9.88 -8.93
C ASP A 506 -24.33 -8.39 -8.57
N TRP A 507 -23.12 -7.97 -8.21
CA TRP A 507 -22.79 -6.57 -7.94
C TRP A 507 -22.89 -5.68 -9.18
N MET A 508 -22.42 -6.15 -10.35
CA MET A 508 -22.56 -5.45 -11.64
C MET A 508 -24.03 -5.38 -12.05
N ALA A 509 -24.76 -6.49 -11.96
CA ALA A 509 -26.18 -6.56 -12.29
C ALA A 509 -27.02 -5.57 -11.46
N ARG A 510 -26.83 -5.52 -10.13
CA ARG A 510 -27.53 -4.56 -9.26
C ARG A 510 -27.26 -3.10 -9.63
N ARG A 511 -26.08 -2.80 -10.17
CA ARG A 511 -25.73 -1.44 -10.62
C ARG A 511 -26.43 -1.04 -11.90
N CYS A 512 -26.75 -2.00 -12.77
CA CYS A 512 -27.49 -1.76 -13.99
C CYS A 512 -28.96 -1.38 -13.75
N GLY A 513 -29.48 -1.46 -12.52
CA GLY A 513 -30.84 -1.04 -12.18
C GLY A 513 -31.92 -2.02 -12.67
N GLY A 514 -33.13 -1.52 -12.93
CA GLY A 514 -34.26 -2.31 -13.47
C GLY A 514 -35.28 -2.76 -12.43
N GLU A 515 -36.16 -3.70 -12.79
CA GLU A 515 -37.34 -4.09 -12.00
C GLU A 515 -37.03 -4.34 -10.51
N GLY A 516 -37.60 -3.50 -9.64
CA GLY A 516 -37.41 -3.56 -8.18
C GLY A 516 -36.24 -2.73 -7.62
N SER A 517 -35.54 -1.95 -8.44
CA SER A 517 -34.47 -1.02 -8.04
C SER A 517 -34.93 0.44 -8.09
N GLU A 518 -34.51 1.26 -7.12
CA GLU A 518 -34.69 2.73 -7.14
C GLU A 518 -33.72 3.44 -8.11
N ARG A 519 -32.84 2.70 -8.79
CA ARG A 519 -31.86 3.25 -9.74
C ARG A 519 -32.39 3.21 -11.17
N GLU A 520 -32.03 4.23 -11.94
CA GLU A 520 -32.24 4.26 -13.39
C GLU A 520 -31.58 3.04 -14.07
N GLU A 521 -32.22 2.53 -15.11
CA GLU A 521 -31.66 1.46 -15.92
C GLU A 521 -30.41 1.95 -16.66
N GLN A 522 -29.35 1.18 -16.54
CA GLN A 522 -28.08 1.40 -17.21
C GLN A 522 -27.68 0.11 -17.94
N THR A 523 -26.90 0.24 -19.00
CA THR A 523 -26.37 -0.93 -19.69
C THR A 523 -25.16 -1.48 -18.93
N LEU A 524 -24.83 -2.76 -19.17
CA LEU A 524 -23.61 -3.35 -18.59
C LEU A 524 -22.35 -2.55 -18.99
N LEU A 525 -22.32 -2.01 -20.20
CA LEU A 525 -21.21 -1.19 -20.70
C LEU A 525 -21.12 0.15 -19.94
N ASP A 526 -22.24 0.81 -19.62
CA ASP A 526 -22.25 2.06 -18.84
C ASP A 526 -21.73 1.82 -17.41
N VAL A 527 -22.14 0.71 -16.79
CA VAL A 527 -21.63 0.32 -15.47
C VAL A 527 -20.14 -0.01 -15.55
N ALA A 528 -19.67 -0.68 -16.60
CA ALA A 528 -18.25 -0.93 -16.82
C ALA A 528 -17.45 0.37 -17.01
N GLN A 529 -18.00 1.40 -17.66
CA GLN A 529 -17.36 2.72 -17.79
C GLN A 529 -17.17 3.39 -16.42
N THR A 530 -18.21 3.31 -15.57
CA THR A 530 -18.15 3.89 -14.22
C THR A 530 -17.29 3.05 -13.26
N LEU A 531 -17.02 1.78 -13.56
CA LEU A 531 -16.15 0.90 -12.77
C LEU A 531 -14.78 1.54 -12.51
N ASN A 532 -14.14 2.10 -13.54
CA ASN A 532 -12.82 2.73 -13.40
C ASN A 532 -12.85 3.93 -12.44
N VAL A 533 -13.93 4.71 -12.48
CA VAL A 533 -14.15 5.81 -11.55
C VAL A 533 -14.35 5.25 -10.13
N ILE A 534 -15.17 4.23 -9.97
CA ILE A 534 -15.45 3.59 -8.67
C ILE A 534 -14.16 3.02 -8.06
N LEU A 535 -13.37 2.27 -8.82
CA LEU A 535 -12.07 1.76 -8.37
C LEU A 535 -11.18 2.92 -7.88
N SER A 536 -11.11 4.02 -8.65
CA SER A 536 -10.33 5.20 -8.27
C SER A 536 -10.90 5.96 -7.06
N LEU A 537 -12.21 5.94 -6.84
CA LEU A 537 -12.87 6.58 -5.68
C LEU A 537 -12.72 5.73 -4.42
N MET A 538 -12.75 4.41 -4.55
CA MET A 538 -12.49 3.48 -3.45
C MET A 538 -11.06 3.64 -2.94
N GLU A 539 -10.10 3.91 -3.81
CA GLU A 539 -8.73 4.29 -3.42
C GLU A 539 -8.67 5.63 -2.66
N ARG A 540 -9.59 6.57 -2.93
CA ARG A 540 -9.64 7.89 -2.26
C ARG A 540 -10.18 7.84 -0.83
N GLY A 541 -10.75 6.72 -0.41
CA GLY A 541 -10.98 6.38 1.00
C GLY A 541 -11.75 7.42 1.80
N GLU A 542 -13.03 7.65 1.47
CA GLU A 542 -13.91 8.46 2.32
C GLU A 542 -13.88 7.97 3.78
N GLU A 543 -13.58 8.88 4.71
CA GLU A 543 -13.44 8.57 6.13
C GLU A 543 -14.81 8.33 6.77
N GLN A 544 -15.23 7.07 6.81
CA GLN A 544 -16.38 6.64 7.60
C GLN A 544 -16.01 6.53 9.09
N ASP A 545 -16.97 6.80 9.98
CA ASP A 545 -16.77 6.68 11.42
C ASP A 545 -16.70 5.20 11.87
N GLN A 546 -15.51 4.60 11.80
CA GLN A 546 -15.28 3.18 12.02
C GLN A 546 -13.94 2.91 12.69
N VAL A 547 -13.87 1.83 13.49
CA VAL A 547 -12.61 1.36 14.09
C VAL A 547 -11.68 0.86 12.99
N VAL A 548 -10.40 1.21 13.07
CA VAL A 548 -9.40 0.75 12.11
C VAL A 548 -8.66 -0.48 12.62
N LEU A 549 -8.79 -1.60 11.90
CA LEU A 549 -7.93 -2.77 12.04
C LEU A 549 -6.78 -2.63 11.04
N SER A 550 -5.53 -2.69 11.47
CA SER A 550 -4.40 -2.55 10.55
C SER A 550 -3.15 -3.32 10.97
N THR A 551 -2.31 -3.67 10.00
CA THR A 551 -0.96 -4.12 10.33
C THR A 551 -0.11 -2.95 10.79
N LEU A 552 0.91 -3.23 11.60
CA LEU A 552 1.90 -2.22 12.00
C LEU A 552 2.53 -1.51 10.79
N HIS A 553 2.83 -2.26 9.72
CA HIS A 553 3.38 -1.71 8.47
C HIS A 553 2.41 -0.74 7.77
N ALA A 554 1.14 -1.10 7.65
CA ALA A 554 0.13 -0.27 7.02
C ALA A 554 -0.29 0.94 7.88
N SER A 555 0.03 0.91 9.19
CA SER A 555 -0.22 2.01 10.11
C SER A 555 0.77 3.19 9.98
N LYS A 556 1.87 3.01 9.24
CA LYS A 556 2.89 4.04 9.08
C LYS A 556 2.30 5.31 8.47
N GLY A 557 2.71 6.47 9.00
CA GLY A 557 2.17 7.78 8.63
C GLY A 557 0.85 8.13 9.31
N LEU A 558 0.06 7.16 9.76
CA LEU A 558 -1.23 7.38 10.41
C LEU A 558 -1.08 7.67 11.92
N GLU A 559 -2.15 8.11 12.57
CA GLU A 559 -2.22 8.37 14.01
C GLU A 559 -3.65 8.29 14.51
N TRP A 560 -3.83 7.83 15.76
CA TRP A 560 -5.14 7.71 16.41
C TRP A 560 -5.07 8.15 17.88
N PRO A 561 -6.12 8.79 18.41
CA PRO A 561 -6.27 8.98 19.84
C PRO A 561 -6.07 7.72 20.70
N HIS A 562 -6.71 6.62 20.31
CA HIS A 562 -6.74 5.40 21.09
C HIS A 562 -6.24 4.21 20.26
N VAL A 563 -5.16 3.58 20.72
CA VAL A 563 -4.55 2.44 20.03
C VAL A 563 -4.44 1.23 20.96
N VAL A 564 -4.76 0.05 20.43
CA VAL A 564 -4.44 -1.25 21.02
C VAL A 564 -3.41 -1.94 20.14
N LEU A 565 -2.25 -2.26 20.70
CA LEU A 565 -1.26 -3.16 20.09
C LEU A 565 -1.59 -4.60 20.49
N ALA A 566 -2.02 -5.37 19.50
CA ALA A 566 -2.49 -6.73 19.65
C ALA A 566 -1.35 -7.76 19.61
N SER A 567 -1.46 -8.77 20.46
CA SER A 567 -0.63 -9.97 20.54
C SER A 567 0.88 -9.66 20.52
N VAL A 568 1.33 -8.79 21.43
CA VAL A 568 2.74 -8.38 21.55
C VAL A 568 3.54 -9.48 22.28
N LEU A 569 3.84 -10.55 21.54
CA LEU A 569 4.39 -11.81 22.04
C LEU A 569 5.71 -12.15 21.31
N GLU A 570 6.60 -12.87 21.99
CA GLU A 570 7.77 -13.49 21.33
C GLU A 570 7.31 -14.44 20.21
N GLY A 571 8.01 -14.40 19.08
CA GLY A 571 7.66 -15.13 17.84
C GLY A 571 6.57 -14.47 16.99
N LEU A 572 5.87 -13.45 17.51
CA LEU A 572 4.99 -12.59 16.71
C LEU A 572 5.56 -11.19 16.53
N LEU A 573 6.00 -10.55 17.61
CA LEU A 573 6.61 -9.24 17.59
C LEU A 573 7.64 -9.20 18.72
N PRO A 574 8.92 -9.54 18.46
CA PRO A 574 9.52 -9.68 17.12
C PRO A 574 9.10 -10.97 16.40
N PHE A 575 8.83 -10.86 15.09
CA PHE A 575 8.53 -12.00 14.23
C PHE A 575 9.79 -12.80 13.88
N HIS A 576 9.71 -14.12 14.02
CA HIS A 576 10.64 -15.07 13.41
C HIS A 576 9.93 -16.41 13.19
N SER A 577 10.40 -17.22 12.23
CA SER A 577 9.98 -18.61 12.10
C SER A 577 10.72 -19.49 13.10
N ASP A 578 10.19 -20.68 13.39
CA ASP A 578 10.87 -21.62 14.29
C ASP A 578 12.21 -22.09 13.69
N ASP A 579 12.30 -22.18 12.36
CA ASP A 579 13.47 -22.68 11.62
C ASP A 579 14.54 -21.61 11.34
N ASP A 580 14.26 -20.33 11.66
CA ASP A 580 15.14 -19.20 11.31
C ASP A 580 15.29 -18.26 12.51
N PRO A 581 16.42 -18.35 13.26
CA PRO A 581 16.64 -17.50 14.42
C PRO A 581 16.77 -16.03 14.01
N ILE A 582 16.25 -15.14 14.85
CA ILE A 582 16.25 -13.71 14.55
C ILE A 582 17.67 -13.14 14.59
N THR A 583 18.13 -12.60 13.47
CA THR A 583 19.42 -11.89 13.40
C THR A 583 19.33 -10.54 14.13
N PRO A 584 20.47 -9.95 14.55
CA PRO A 584 20.49 -8.62 15.17
C PRO A 584 19.83 -7.54 14.30
N GLU A 585 20.01 -7.62 12.97
CA GLU A 585 19.45 -6.67 12.00
C GLU A 585 17.93 -6.79 11.92
N ARG A 586 17.40 -8.02 11.83
CA ARG A 586 15.96 -8.28 11.83
C ARG A 586 15.31 -7.91 13.15
N LEU A 587 15.99 -8.16 14.27
CA LEU A 587 15.54 -7.71 15.58
C LEU A 587 15.46 -6.18 15.65
N ALA A 588 16.47 -5.48 15.12
CA ALA A 588 16.47 -4.03 15.07
C ALA A 588 15.34 -3.48 14.19
N GLU A 589 15.00 -4.14 13.09
CA GLU A 589 13.86 -3.79 12.24
C GLU A 589 12.51 -4.03 12.93
N GLU A 590 12.31 -5.19 13.58
CA GLU A 590 11.09 -5.46 14.35
C GLU A 590 10.93 -4.51 15.55
N ARG A 591 12.03 -4.04 16.12
CA ARG A 591 12.04 -2.99 17.15
C ARG A 591 11.59 -1.63 16.60
N ARG A 592 12.05 -1.26 15.39
CA ARG A 592 11.56 -0.07 14.66
C ARG A 592 10.07 -0.21 14.36
N LEU A 593 9.59 -1.41 14.01
CA LEU A 593 8.17 -1.69 13.81
C LEU A 593 7.36 -1.50 15.10
N MET A 594 7.88 -1.97 16.24
CA MET A 594 7.26 -1.74 17.54
C MET A 594 7.22 -0.23 17.90
N TYR A 595 8.33 0.48 17.70
CA TYR A 595 8.41 1.93 17.88
C TYR A 595 7.38 2.68 17.03
N VAL A 596 7.22 2.30 15.75
CA VAL A 596 6.18 2.86 14.87
C VAL A 596 4.80 2.62 15.47
N GLY A 597 4.50 1.39 15.93
CA GLY A 597 3.22 1.03 16.56
C GLY A 597 2.89 1.88 17.79
N ILE A 598 3.83 2.03 18.72
CA ILE A 598 3.68 2.85 19.93
C ILE A 598 3.38 4.31 19.55
N THR A 599 4.14 4.86 18.60
CA THR A 599 4.05 6.27 18.19
C THR A 599 2.87 6.58 17.26
N ARG A 600 1.99 5.60 16.98
CA ARG A 600 0.68 5.88 16.35
C ARG A 600 -0.34 6.41 17.36
N ALA A 601 -0.15 6.13 18.65
CA ALA A 601 -1.07 6.52 19.71
C ALA A 601 -0.84 7.99 20.13
N ARG A 602 -1.92 8.76 20.22
CA ARG A 602 -1.88 10.16 20.68
C ARG A 602 -2.14 10.30 22.18
N ARG A 603 -3.24 9.69 22.67
CA ARG A 603 -3.75 9.91 24.03
C ARG A 603 -3.68 8.68 24.93
N SER A 604 -4.02 7.50 24.40
CA SER A 604 -3.94 6.25 25.17
C SER A 604 -3.42 5.09 24.34
N LEU A 605 -2.55 4.29 24.95
CA LEU A 605 -2.01 3.06 24.37
C LEU A 605 -2.31 1.88 25.29
N ALA A 606 -2.75 0.77 24.71
CA ALA A 606 -2.78 -0.53 25.37
C ALA A 606 -1.98 -1.57 24.58
N VAL A 607 -1.38 -2.50 25.30
CA VAL A 607 -0.58 -3.61 24.77
C VAL A 607 -1.18 -4.90 25.32
N SER A 608 -1.66 -5.78 24.45
CA SER A 608 -2.29 -7.04 24.87
C SER A 608 -1.36 -8.24 24.75
N LEU A 609 -1.52 -9.13 25.72
CA LEU A 609 -0.65 -10.26 26.02
C LEU A 609 -1.53 -11.49 26.31
N PRO A 610 -2.02 -12.20 25.29
CA PRO A 610 -2.77 -13.43 25.52
C PRO A 610 -1.81 -14.52 25.97
N ARG A 611 -2.14 -15.26 27.04
CA ARG A 611 -1.32 -16.32 27.65
C ARG A 611 -1.24 -17.60 26.83
N ARG A 612 -2.24 -17.83 25.98
CA ARG A 612 -2.34 -18.98 25.09
C ARG A 612 -2.85 -18.54 23.72
N ARG A 613 -2.46 -19.24 22.65
CA ARG A 613 -2.95 -18.97 21.29
C ARG A 613 -3.07 -20.26 20.49
N LYS A 614 -3.86 -20.22 19.41
CA LYS A 614 -3.87 -21.33 18.46
C LYS A 614 -2.67 -21.25 17.51
N LYS A 615 -1.95 -22.36 17.35
CA LYS A 615 -0.96 -22.57 16.29
C LYS A 615 -1.35 -23.85 15.54
N GLY A 616 -1.90 -23.70 14.34
CA GLY A 616 -2.54 -24.81 13.63
C GLY A 616 -3.77 -25.32 14.39
N ARG A 617 -3.73 -26.60 14.81
CA ARG A 617 -4.81 -27.22 15.60
C ARG A 617 -4.53 -27.23 17.11
N GLU A 618 -3.34 -26.84 17.53
CA GLU A 618 -2.90 -26.94 18.92
C GLU A 618 -2.97 -25.59 19.65
N MET A 619 -3.20 -25.64 20.96
CA MET A 619 -3.11 -24.48 21.84
C MET A 619 -1.71 -24.42 22.45
N VAL A 620 -0.97 -23.34 22.19
CA VAL A 620 0.39 -23.14 22.70
C VAL A 620 0.42 -22.04 23.75
N ILE A 621 1.26 -22.22 24.77
CA ILE A 621 1.55 -21.19 25.77
C ILE A 621 2.46 -20.16 25.12
N THR A 622 2.17 -18.89 25.36
CA THR A 622 2.91 -17.77 24.78
C THR A 622 3.85 -17.14 25.82
N ARG A 623 4.83 -16.39 25.32
CA ARG A 623 5.69 -15.54 26.15
C ARG A 623 5.48 -14.09 25.74
N PRO A 624 5.36 -13.14 26.69
CA PRO A 624 5.37 -11.72 26.38
C PRO A 624 6.61 -11.35 25.57
N SER A 625 6.46 -10.42 24.62
CA SER A 625 7.60 -9.87 23.88
C SER A 625 8.60 -9.20 24.81
N ARG A 626 9.90 -9.35 24.52
CA ARG A 626 10.98 -8.58 25.15
C ARG A 626 10.76 -7.07 25.06
N PHE A 627 10.06 -6.60 24.01
CA PHE A 627 9.75 -5.18 23.84
C PHE A 627 8.86 -4.63 24.96
N VAL A 628 8.10 -5.48 25.66
CA VAL A 628 7.28 -5.06 26.81
C VAL A 628 8.16 -4.68 28.00
N GLU A 629 9.22 -5.44 28.26
CA GLU A 629 10.18 -5.15 29.34
C GLU A 629 10.97 -3.88 29.02
N GLU A 630 11.40 -3.74 27.77
CA GLU A 630 12.14 -2.57 27.30
C GLU A 630 11.35 -1.27 27.31
N MET A 631 10.01 -1.30 27.35
CA MET A 631 9.20 -0.09 27.53
C MET A 631 9.45 0.58 28.90
N ARG A 632 9.87 -0.19 29.90
CA ARG A 632 10.07 0.27 31.30
C ARG A 632 8.87 1.05 31.83
N LEU A 633 7.70 0.43 31.78
CA LEU A 633 6.43 1.08 32.13
C LEU A 633 6.32 1.47 33.62
N ASP A 634 7.24 0.99 34.45
CA ASP A 634 7.43 1.34 35.86
C ASP A 634 8.21 2.66 36.05
N GLU A 635 9.01 3.09 35.07
CA GLU A 635 9.75 4.36 35.07
C GLU A 635 8.85 5.52 34.58
N GLY A 636 8.10 6.16 35.49
CA GLY A 636 7.22 7.27 35.10
C GLY A 636 6.29 7.88 36.13
N GLY A 637 6.51 7.67 37.43
CA GLY A 637 5.81 8.38 38.52
C GLY A 637 4.34 7.97 38.77
N ALA A 638 3.64 7.42 37.79
CA ALA A 638 2.30 6.86 37.98
C ALA A 638 2.39 5.39 38.43
N LYS A 639 2.75 5.14 39.69
CA LYS A 639 2.50 3.84 40.31
C LYS A 639 0.99 3.58 40.22
N ARG A 640 0.60 2.61 39.39
CA ARG A 640 -0.76 2.07 39.41
C ARG A 640 -1.01 1.50 40.80
N ASP A 641 -1.90 2.11 41.55
CA ASP A 641 -2.52 1.45 42.70
C ASP A 641 -3.73 0.68 42.16
N PRO A 642 -3.65 -0.65 42.05
CA PRO A 642 -4.73 -1.47 41.52
C PRO A 642 -6.00 -1.33 42.36
N ARG A 643 -5.86 -0.99 43.66
CA ARG A 643 -7.00 -0.73 44.54
C ARG A 643 -7.67 0.60 44.19
N ALA A 644 -6.90 1.66 43.93
CA ALA A 644 -7.44 2.94 43.54
C ALA A 644 -8.17 2.88 42.17
N GLU A 645 -7.61 2.16 41.19
CA GLU A 645 -8.27 1.95 39.89
C GLU A 645 -9.57 1.12 40.03
N PHE A 646 -9.55 0.07 40.84
CA PHE A 646 -10.75 -0.73 41.13
C PHE A 646 -11.83 0.08 41.86
N LEU A 647 -11.45 0.91 42.83
CA LEU A 647 -12.35 1.83 43.53
C LEU A 647 -12.93 2.89 42.58
N ALA A 648 -12.11 3.46 41.70
CA ALA A 648 -12.56 4.43 40.69
C ALA A 648 -13.52 3.82 39.65
N LEU A 649 -13.25 2.58 39.22
CA LEU A 649 -14.14 1.83 38.33
C LEU A 649 -15.48 1.54 39.02
N LYS A 650 -15.45 1.09 40.27
CA LYS A 650 -16.64 0.84 41.07
C LYS A 650 -17.46 2.11 41.30
N ALA A 651 -16.79 3.24 41.53
CA ALA A 651 -17.43 4.55 41.66
C ALA A 651 -18.07 5.04 40.35
N ARG A 652 -17.41 4.86 39.19
CA ARG A 652 -18.01 5.18 37.88
C ARG A 652 -19.21 4.31 37.56
N MET A 653 -19.13 3.00 37.82
CA MET A 653 -20.26 2.09 37.64
C MET A 653 -21.43 2.47 38.55
N ALA A 654 -21.17 2.83 39.81
CA ALA A 654 -22.20 3.32 40.72
C ALA A 654 -22.84 4.63 40.24
N ALA A 655 -22.05 5.56 39.70
CA ALA A 655 -22.55 6.82 39.15
C ALA A 655 -23.40 6.61 37.87
N GLU A 656 -23.02 5.68 36.99
CA GLU A 656 -23.81 5.33 35.81
C GLU A 656 -25.14 4.66 36.19
N VAL A 657 -25.13 3.77 37.18
CA VAL A 657 -26.36 3.15 37.71
C VAL A 657 -27.27 4.22 38.31
N ALA A 658 -26.74 5.11 39.15
CA ALA A 658 -27.51 6.20 39.74
C ALA A 658 -28.07 7.18 38.69
N ALA A 659 -27.32 7.48 37.63
CA ALA A 659 -27.79 8.32 36.52
C ALA A 659 -28.88 7.63 35.68
N ARG A 660 -28.88 6.29 35.62
CA ARG A 660 -29.93 5.49 34.97
C ARG A 660 -31.20 5.44 35.81
N GLU A 661 -31.06 5.28 37.12
CA GLU A 661 -32.18 5.29 38.08
C GLU A 661 -32.84 6.68 38.16
N ALA A 662 -32.06 7.76 38.11
CA ALA A 662 -32.59 9.13 38.07
C ALA A 662 -33.33 9.48 36.76
N LYS A 663 -33.17 8.69 35.70
CA LYS A 663 -33.87 8.86 34.41
C LYS A 663 -35.06 7.88 34.23
N ALA A 664 -35.36 7.04 35.21
CA ALA A 664 -36.52 6.17 35.15
C ALA A 664 -37.82 6.99 35.33
N PRO A 665 -38.81 6.88 34.44
CA PRO A 665 -40.05 7.63 34.56
C PRO A 665 -40.85 7.15 35.79
N VAL A 666 -41.20 8.09 36.67
CA VAL A 666 -42.11 7.86 37.80
C VAL A 666 -43.48 7.50 37.23
N GLN A 667 -43.94 6.26 37.43
CA GLN A 667 -45.30 5.88 37.07
C GLN A 667 -46.30 6.68 37.94
N PRO A 668 -47.38 7.24 37.36
CA PRO A 668 -48.44 7.85 38.14
C PRO A 668 -49.13 6.77 38.97
N LYS A 669 -49.26 7.00 40.29
CA LYS A 669 -50.18 6.23 41.13
C LYS A 669 -51.61 6.52 40.66
N GLU A 670 -52.26 5.53 40.05
CA GLU A 670 -53.70 5.55 39.88
C GLU A 670 -54.36 5.32 41.24
N THR A 671 -54.99 6.36 41.77
CA THR A 671 -56.04 6.27 42.77
C THR A 671 -57.34 5.85 42.10
N LEU A 672 -57.80 4.62 42.36
CA LEU A 672 -59.12 4.30 42.93
C LEU A 672 -59.20 2.81 43.28
#